data_AF-D2VU76-F1
#
_entry.id   AF-D2VU76-F1
#
_cell.length_a   1.000
_cell.length_b   1.000
_cell.length_c   1.000
_cell.angle_alpha   90.00
_cell.angle_beta   90.00
_cell.angle_gamma   90.00
#
_symmetry.space_group_name_H-M   'P 1'
#
loop_
_entity.id
_entity.type
_entity.pdbx_description
1 polymer ?
#
loop_
_entity_poly.entity_id
_entity_poly.type
_entity_poly.pdbx_seq_one_letter_code
_entity_poly.pdbx_strand_id
1 'polypeptide(L)'
;MSTQPTSNQPTSQPKPLEKSVFHEGELDFQRKAHTLEFANHLGSRKITNHVPEEFHSFLMERFVVFVASFDKETNECWCSSIWATPKQHEMYSKQSTLESDELTSYEQEKDSPWIPLNAQVSTSVEELQTSRLICSLYDPCNVSSAQDLNSKHHERVDLSHFNQLIKISKDGTIIKILKSPNENDPMWKTCSQLGSLVSINFLDLCSRKRYRTNGEIIEPLSGDGFSIRVREAFSTCPKYIQQRAVQSIIGFEEWSKSTRDYNNFSTGGMPENVIKFILGADTMMISTVHPEKGADCSHRGGRPGFIRIIDRDTLVWGDYVGKGMFQTLGNTENCSSAGLLFIDFDHGHILQLTGNIQVTWREEPGSGFDGSDRTVVFKVEKWKVSNHQCPFKWDFISMSSHNPLLNDSNDLESLNPSRKEVFNVAPLMKEKHLGEIVHAKLVSVKKITDEISSFGFEILEGHRNITYLPGQYATFTLSLDHPYMRSWTVSSAMYLIPPSKDGNIESGPSNETNNFEISVKKISLGKTSSWLHQDAKIGETKLFLMGIEGNFTLQTSYHVALKKSQETSSNLQWKVLFLSGGIGITPFMSMIRGTFHSIQDSILDIKDAPHIQWIHSEKFVNDIPFKSELDQYKEKGIINQLNYCVTRMQDVSMEDVKCQRLDMKLLSELVKDVEERVVYVCGPTPFNESLIEILKELKVPAMNILIESFDY
;
A
#
# COMPACT_ATOMS: atom_id res chain seq x y z
N MET A 1 -53.22 -44.97 11.86
CA MET A 1 -51.83 -45.47 11.98
C MET A 1 -50.99 -44.67 11.01
N SER A 2 -50.33 -43.62 11.52
CA SER A 2 -49.54 -42.66 10.75
C SER A 2 -48.07 -43.07 10.73
N THR A 3 -47.47 -43.15 9.56
CA THR A 3 -46.03 -43.28 9.38
C THR A 3 -45.50 -41.98 8.76
N GLN A 4 -44.81 -41.17 9.56
CA GLN A 4 -44.00 -40.04 9.11
C GLN A 4 -42.69 -40.54 8.50
N PRO A 5 -42.14 -39.89 7.45
CA PRO A 5 -40.79 -40.13 6.98
C PRO A 5 -39.77 -39.32 7.79
N THR A 6 -38.64 -39.96 8.08
CA THR A 6 -37.50 -39.45 8.85
C THR A 6 -36.74 -38.37 8.08
N SER A 7 -36.62 -37.18 8.67
CA SER A 7 -35.73 -36.10 8.20
C SER A 7 -34.35 -36.24 8.85
N ASN A 8 -33.37 -36.77 8.12
CA ASN A 8 -31.96 -36.63 8.47
C ASN A 8 -31.45 -35.28 7.95
N GLN A 9 -31.56 -34.23 8.75
CA GLN A 9 -30.69 -33.06 8.62
C GLN A 9 -29.42 -33.31 9.44
N PRO A 10 -28.21 -33.14 8.88
CA PRO A 10 -27.02 -33.11 9.69
C PRO A 10 -27.04 -31.83 10.51
N THR A 11 -27.31 -31.94 11.80
CA THR A 11 -27.04 -30.89 12.77
C THR A 11 -25.53 -30.66 12.80
N SER A 12 -25.04 -29.68 12.03
CA SER A 12 -23.69 -29.17 12.20
C SER A 12 -23.63 -28.48 13.56
N GLN A 13 -23.17 -29.21 14.58
CA GLN A 13 -22.75 -28.57 15.81
C GLN A 13 -21.71 -27.52 15.45
N PRO A 14 -21.84 -26.26 15.92
CA PRO A 14 -20.79 -25.27 15.71
C PRO A 14 -19.50 -25.82 16.33
N LYS A 15 -18.44 -25.87 15.52
CA LYS A 15 -17.09 -26.14 16.04
C LYS A 15 -16.85 -25.23 17.25
N PRO A 16 -16.27 -25.73 18.35
CA PRO A 16 -15.90 -24.87 19.46
C PRO A 16 -15.07 -23.69 18.91
N LEU A 17 -15.50 -22.46 19.21
CA LEU A 17 -14.79 -21.25 18.80
C LEU A 17 -13.35 -21.37 19.30
N GLU A 18 -12.41 -21.53 18.36
CA GLU A 18 -11.00 -21.33 18.66
C GLU A 18 -10.86 -19.99 19.38
N LYS A 19 -10.05 -19.97 20.46
CA LYS A 19 -9.78 -18.74 21.21
C LYS A 19 -9.33 -17.68 20.21
N SER A 20 -10.02 -16.53 20.17
CA SER A 20 -9.72 -15.48 19.20
C SER A 20 -8.24 -15.10 19.25
N VAL A 21 -7.67 -14.83 18.07
CA VAL A 21 -6.31 -14.29 17.96
C VAL A 21 -6.18 -12.88 18.55
N PHE A 22 -7.32 -12.20 18.74
CA PHE A 22 -7.42 -10.86 19.28
C PHE A 22 -7.66 -10.87 20.80
N HIS A 23 -7.20 -9.83 21.48
CA HIS A 23 -7.49 -9.60 22.91
C HIS A 23 -8.77 -8.76 23.10
N GLU A 24 -9.32 -8.71 24.32
CA GLU A 24 -10.63 -8.08 24.56
C GLU A 24 -10.74 -6.62 24.11
N GLY A 25 -9.68 -5.81 24.29
CA GLY A 25 -9.66 -4.43 23.82
C GLY A 25 -9.79 -4.31 22.28
N GLU A 26 -9.16 -5.19 21.51
CA GLU A 26 -9.37 -5.27 20.06
C GLU A 26 -10.79 -5.73 19.73
N LEU A 27 -11.30 -6.75 20.42
CA LEU A 27 -12.66 -7.28 20.20
C LEU A 27 -13.74 -6.21 20.48
N ASP A 28 -13.56 -5.39 21.51
CA ASP A 28 -14.45 -4.29 21.84
C ASP A 28 -14.47 -3.22 20.74
N PHE A 29 -13.29 -2.84 20.24
CA PHE A 29 -13.18 -1.94 19.10
C PHE A 29 -13.84 -2.51 17.83
N GLN A 30 -13.62 -3.79 17.56
CA GLN A 30 -14.20 -4.49 16.41
C GLN A 30 -15.73 -4.60 16.52
N ARG A 31 -16.28 -4.79 17.72
CA ARG A 31 -17.73 -4.77 17.97
C ARG A 31 -18.32 -3.38 17.72
N LYS A 32 -17.71 -2.34 18.30
CA LYS A 32 -18.13 -0.93 18.11
C LYS A 32 -18.03 -0.49 16.65
N ALA A 33 -17.06 -1.00 15.90
CA ALA A 33 -16.86 -0.69 14.48
C ALA A 33 -17.63 -1.63 13.52
N HIS A 34 -18.37 -2.63 14.03
CA HIS A 34 -19.05 -3.65 13.22
C HIS A 34 -18.12 -4.44 12.28
N THR A 35 -16.86 -4.68 12.68
CA THR A 35 -15.86 -5.42 11.90
C THR A 35 -15.49 -6.78 12.50
N LEU A 36 -16.09 -7.19 13.62
CA LEU A 36 -15.72 -8.39 14.39
C LEU A 36 -15.66 -9.67 13.55
N GLU A 37 -16.69 -9.97 12.77
CA GLU A 37 -16.74 -11.21 11.97
C GLU A 37 -15.65 -11.22 10.90
N PHE A 38 -15.48 -10.09 10.21
CA PHE A 38 -14.44 -9.90 9.20
C PHE A 38 -13.03 -9.98 9.79
N ALA A 39 -12.81 -9.34 10.93
CA ALA A 39 -11.53 -9.36 11.64
C ALA A 39 -11.17 -10.77 12.10
N ASN A 40 -12.10 -11.50 12.73
CA ASN A 40 -11.86 -12.90 13.15
C ASN A 40 -11.55 -13.81 11.95
N HIS A 41 -12.26 -13.65 10.84
CA HIS A 41 -12.00 -14.42 9.63
C HIS A 41 -10.62 -14.14 9.04
N LEU A 42 -10.23 -12.87 8.94
CA LEU A 42 -8.93 -12.47 8.42
C LEU A 42 -7.78 -12.80 9.38
N GLY A 43 -7.95 -12.52 10.67
CA GLY A 43 -6.92 -12.68 11.70
C GLY A 43 -6.47 -14.13 11.84
N SER A 44 -7.42 -15.06 11.91
CA SER A 44 -7.14 -16.50 12.00
C SER A 44 -6.38 -17.06 10.79
N ARG A 45 -6.48 -16.41 9.62
CA ARG A 45 -5.77 -16.80 8.39
C ARG A 45 -4.44 -16.09 8.19
N LYS A 46 -4.33 -14.83 8.62
CA LYS A 46 -3.21 -13.95 8.26
C LYS A 46 -2.17 -13.76 9.36
N ILE A 47 -2.53 -13.96 10.62
CA ILE A 47 -1.60 -13.80 11.75
C ILE A 47 -0.92 -15.14 12.02
N THR A 48 0.37 -15.23 11.70
CA THR A 48 1.19 -16.42 11.93
C THR A 48 2.15 -16.21 13.10
N ASN A 49 2.67 -17.29 13.67
CA ASN A 49 3.70 -17.25 14.72
C ASN A 49 5.14 -17.30 14.18
N HIS A 50 5.30 -17.18 12.87
CA HIS A 50 6.57 -17.19 12.15
C HIS A 50 6.42 -16.32 10.90
N VAL A 51 7.51 -15.79 10.36
CA VAL A 51 7.49 -15.13 9.06
C VAL A 51 7.42 -16.20 7.96
N PRO A 52 6.36 -16.23 7.13
CA PRO A 52 6.29 -17.14 5.99
C PRO A 52 7.45 -16.91 5.01
N GLU A 53 7.96 -17.98 4.40
CA GLU A 53 9.17 -17.97 3.55
C GLU A 53 9.10 -16.93 2.42
N GLU A 54 7.92 -16.71 1.85
CA GLU A 54 7.67 -15.72 0.80
C GLU A 54 7.95 -14.26 1.21
N PHE A 55 7.94 -13.94 2.51
CA PHE A 55 8.24 -12.60 3.02
C PHE A 55 9.70 -12.41 3.46
N HIS A 56 10.51 -13.48 3.44
CA HIS A 56 11.88 -13.41 3.97
C HIS A 56 12.74 -12.41 3.21
N SER A 57 12.74 -12.47 1.88
CA SER A 57 13.51 -11.54 1.05
C SER A 57 13.07 -10.09 1.26
N PHE A 58 11.76 -9.84 1.29
CA PHE A 58 11.19 -8.52 1.52
C PHE A 58 11.68 -7.89 2.84
N LEU A 59 11.68 -8.66 3.94
CA LEU A 59 12.20 -8.20 5.23
C LEU A 59 13.72 -8.00 5.20
N MET A 60 14.48 -8.97 4.67
CA MET A 60 15.95 -8.91 4.66
C MET A 60 16.51 -7.76 3.80
N GLU A 61 15.75 -7.26 2.84
CA GLU A 61 16.08 -6.11 2.00
C GLU A 61 15.72 -4.76 2.65
N ARG A 62 15.16 -4.72 3.87
CA ARG A 62 14.90 -3.44 4.55
C ARG A 62 16.18 -2.83 5.10
N PHE A 63 16.36 -1.56 4.78
CA PHE A 63 17.43 -0.71 5.31
C PHE A 63 16.94 0.18 6.46
N VAL A 64 15.68 0.05 6.86
CA VAL A 64 15.12 0.66 8.07
C VAL A 64 14.13 -0.28 8.73
N VAL A 65 14.13 -0.30 10.06
CA VAL A 65 13.06 -0.89 10.85
C VAL A 65 12.59 0.09 11.92
N PHE A 66 11.31 0.04 12.25
CA PHE A 66 10.73 0.80 13.35
C PHE A 66 10.40 -0.15 14.48
N VAL A 67 10.81 0.18 15.70
CA VAL A 67 10.69 -0.70 16.86
C VAL A 67 9.89 0.00 17.94
N ALA A 68 8.77 -0.61 18.34
CA ALA A 68 8.02 -0.22 19.51
C ALA A 68 8.60 -0.90 20.75
N SER A 69 8.80 -0.13 21.81
CA SER A 69 9.28 -0.60 23.10
C SER A 69 8.47 0.02 24.24
N PHE A 70 8.41 -0.67 25.38
CA PHE A 70 7.70 -0.23 26.56
C PHE A 70 8.53 -0.50 27.81
N ASP A 71 8.85 0.57 28.53
CA ASP A 71 9.50 0.50 29.83
C ASP A 71 8.45 0.43 30.94
N LYS A 72 8.36 -0.73 31.60
CA LYS A 72 7.40 -0.97 32.67
C LYS A 72 7.68 -0.14 33.93
N GLU A 73 8.92 0.28 34.16
CA GLU A 73 9.30 1.04 35.36
C GLU A 73 8.88 2.50 35.25
N THR A 74 9.04 3.09 34.06
CA THR A 74 8.67 4.48 33.80
C THR A 74 7.26 4.62 33.23
N ASN A 75 6.65 3.51 32.81
CA ASN A 75 5.38 3.45 32.08
C ASN A 75 5.43 4.21 30.74
N GLU A 76 6.60 4.24 30.10
CA GLU A 76 6.81 4.97 28.84
C GLU A 76 6.81 4.02 27.65
N CYS A 77 6.00 4.34 26.64
CA CYS A 77 6.02 3.67 25.35
C CYS A 77 6.74 4.57 24.32
N TRP A 78 7.66 3.98 23.56
CA TRP A 78 8.46 4.68 22.58
C TRP A 78 8.45 3.95 21.24
N CYS A 79 8.56 4.72 20.16
CA CYS A 79 8.88 4.23 18.83
C CYS A 79 10.28 4.70 18.45
N SER A 80 11.11 3.79 17.95
CA SER A 80 12.49 4.08 17.52
C SER A 80 12.72 3.61 16.09
N SER A 81 13.70 4.20 15.39
CA SER A 81 14.09 3.80 14.03
C SER A 81 15.54 3.33 14.01
N ILE A 82 15.81 2.18 13.38
CA ILE A 82 17.16 1.66 13.18
C ILE A 82 17.44 1.64 11.68
N TRP A 83 18.47 2.37 11.26
CA TRP A 83 18.86 2.55 9.86
C TRP A 83 20.10 1.71 9.53
N ALA A 84 20.11 1.05 8.37
CA ALA A 84 21.27 0.34 7.86
C ALA A 84 22.44 1.29 7.63
N THR A 85 23.66 0.79 7.84
CA THR A 85 24.87 1.57 7.57
C THR A 85 25.24 1.45 6.09
N PRO A 86 25.53 2.55 5.39
CA PRO A 86 26.13 2.51 4.06
C PRO A 86 27.45 1.74 4.06
N LYS A 87 27.71 0.90 3.05
CA LYS A 87 29.01 0.25 2.84
C LYS A 87 30.02 1.33 2.44
N GLN A 88 31.03 1.56 3.27
CA GLN A 88 32.16 2.42 2.92
C GLN A 88 33.04 1.69 1.89
N HIS A 89 32.80 1.89 0.60
CA HIS A 89 33.76 1.87 -0.52
C HIS A 89 32.96 2.07 -1.81
N GLU A 90 33.41 3.00 -2.68
CA GLU A 90 32.78 3.45 -3.95
C GLU A 90 31.74 4.60 -3.90
N MET A 91 31.95 5.61 -3.03
CA MET A 91 31.25 6.92 -3.16
C MET A 91 32.18 8.10 -3.47
N TYR A 92 33.42 7.84 -3.90
CA TYR A 92 34.41 8.87 -4.21
C TYR A 92 34.98 8.71 -5.62
N SER A 93 34.16 8.96 -6.65
CA SER A 93 34.67 9.27 -7.99
C SER A 93 33.64 9.99 -8.85
N LYS A 94 33.21 11.17 -8.42
CA LYS A 94 32.89 12.32 -9.30
C LYS A 94 32.62 13.54 -8.41
N GLN A 95 33.70 14.25 -8.07
CA GLN A 95 33.58 15.63 -7.63
C GLN A 95 33.02 16.43 -8.82
N SER A 96 31.73 16.76 -8.82
CA SER A 96 31.31 17.99 -9.48
C SER A 96 31.60 19.13 -8.52
N THR A 97 32.61 19.92 -8.84
CA THR A 97 32.83 21.24 -8.22
C THR A 97 31.60 22.10 -8.48
N LEU A 98 30.72 22.20 -7.49
CA LEU A 98 29.79 23.31 -7.39
C LEU A 98 30.31 24.19 -6.25
N GLU A 99 30.61 25.43 -6.62
CA GLU A 99 31.15 26.45 -5.74
C GLU A 99 30.19 26.74 -4.59
N SER A 100 30.78 27.17 -3.48
CA SER A 100 30.10 27.59 -2.27
C SER A 100 29.19 28.79 -2.54
N ASP A 101 27.88 28.59 -2.45
CA ASP A 101 26.93 29.69 -2.27
C ASP A 101 26.28 29.60 -0.88
N GLU A 102 26.12 30.79 -0.31
CA GLU A 102 25.84 31.08 1.08
C GLU A 102 24.53 30.47 1.60
N LEU A 103 24.56 29.99 2.86
CA LEU A 103 23.40 29.53 3.62
C LEU A 103 22.34 30.63 3.73
N THR A 104 21.25 30.52 2.97
CA THR A 104 20.04 31.33 3.19
C THR A 104 19.20 30.75 4.33
N SER A 105 18.78 31.63 5.25
CA SER A 105 17.97 31.28 6.41
C SER A 105 16.57 30.77 6.03
N TYR A 106 16.07 29.82 6.84
CA TYR A 106 14.74 29.18 6.88
C TYR A 106 13.49 30.05 6.53
N GLU A 107 13.59 31.37 6.53
CA GLU A 107 12.48 32.28 6.18
C GLU A 107 12.36 32.57 4.67
N GLN A 108 13.41 32.39 3.86
CA GLN A 108 13.41 32.87 2.47
C GLN A 108 12.93 31.84 1.41
N GLU A 109 12.95 30.54 1.71
CA GLU A 109 12.57 29.50 0.72
C GLU A 109 11.11 29.05 0.79
N LYS A 110 10.36 29.46 1.83
CA LYS A 110 8.95 29.04 1.99
C LYS A 110 8.00 29.76 1.02
N ASP A 111 8.41 30.91 0.47
CA ASP A 111 7.65 31.71 -0.48
C ASP A 111 7.93 31.39 -1.95
N SER A 112 8.79 30.40 -2.25
CA SER A 112 9.10 29.99 -3.62
C SER A 112 8.46 28.63 -3.96
N PRO A 113 7.79 28.49 -5.12
CA PRO A 113 6.91 27.36 -5.41
C PRO A 113 7.71 26.07 -5.57
N TRP A 114 7.45 25.10 -4.70
CA TRP A 114 7.81 23.70 -4.95
C TRP A 114 7.15 23.21 -6.24
N ILE A 115 7.87 23.34 -7.36
CA ILE A 115 7.93 22.57 -8.63
C ILE A 115 8.97 23.30 -9.50
N PRO A 116 10.08 22.69 -9.96
CA PRO A 116 10.75 23.20 -11.15
C PRO A 116 9.85 22.85 -12.35
N LEU A 117 9.07 23.83 -12.80
CA LEU A 117 8.42 23.83 -14.11
C LEU A 117 9.50 24.24 -15.11
N ASN A 118 9.89 23.29 -15.96
CA ASN A 118 10.80 23.44 -17.11
C ASN A 118 12.27 23.76 -16.79
N ALA A 119 13.15 22.79 -17.02
CA ALA A 119 14.52 23.07 -17.43
C ALA A 119 14.76 22.39 -18.79
N GLN A 120 14.90 23.20 -19.84
CA GLN A 120 15.44 22.75 -21.11
C GLN A 120 16.94 22.43 -20.96
N VAL A 121 17.42 21.53 -21.83
CA VAL A 121 18.74 21.56 -22.53
C VAL A 121 19.67 20.33 -22.33
N SER A 122 20.05 19.81 -23.51
CA SER A 122 21.23 19.06 -23.98
C SER A 122 21.67 17.76 -23.32
N THR A 123 21.55 16.71 -24.13
CA THR A 123 22.08 15.36 -23.99
C THR A 123 23.57 15.25 -24.25
N SER A 124 24.28 14.51 -23.38
CA SER A 124 25.30 13.54 -23.78
C SER A 124 25.46 12.50 -22.67
N VAL A 125 25.20 11.23 -23.00
CA VAL A 125 25.21 10.08 -22.08
C VAL A 125 26.42 9.19 -22.39
N GLU A 126 27.09 8.70 -21.35
CA GLU A 126 27.88 7.47 -21.41
C GLU A 126 27.32 6.47 -20.39
N GLU A 127 27.21 5.22 -20.85
CA GLU A 127 26.55 4.06 -20.25
C GLU A 127 27.16 3.62 -18.92
N LEU A 128 26.36 2.99 -18.03
CA LEU A 128 26.79 1.90 -17.15
C LEU A 128 25.62 1.13 -16.51
N GLN A 129 25.89 -0.14 -16.22
CA GLN A 129 24.98 -1.28 -16.11
C GLN A 129 24.17 -1.36 -14.79
N THR A 130 22.86 -1.56 -14.88
CA THR A 130 21.97 -1.84 -13.73
C THR A 130 21.62 -3.33 -13.65
N SER A 131 21.84 -3.98 -12.49
CA SER A 131 21.43 -5.36 -12.25
C SER A 131 20.71 -5.55 -10.91
N ARG A 132 19.69 -6.43 -10.95
CA ARG A 132 19.07 -7.25 -9.88
C ARG A 132 18.02 -6.61 -8.93
N LEU A 133 16.74 -6.83 -9.25
CA LEU A 133 15.63 -6.98 -8.27
C LEU A 133 14.67 -8.11 -8.71
N ILE A 134 14.24 -8.99 -7.78
CA ILE A 134 13.15 -9.99 -7.94
C ILE A 134 12.30 -9.92 -6.66
N CYS A 135 10.96 -9.83 -6.81
CA CYS A 135 10.02 -10.22 -5.75
C CYS A 135 8.62 -10.48 -6.32
N SER A 136 8.05 -11.68 -6.15
CA SER A 136 6.59 -11.89 -6.05
C SER A 136 6.26 -13.19 -5.30
N LEU A 137 5.14 -13.15 -4.54
CA LEU A 137 4.17 -14.25 -4.40
C LEU A 137 2.88 -13.84 -3.68
N TYR A 138 2.90 -12.79 -2.85
CA TYR A 138 1.75 -12.46 -1.99
C TYR A 138 1.54 -10.95 -1.74
N ASP A 139 1.80 -10.10 -2.73
CA ASP A 139 1.56 -8.66 -2.55
C ASP A 139 1.33 -7.91 -3.88
N PRO A 140 0.09 -7.47 -4.19
CA PRO A 140 -0.33 -6.88 -5.48
C PRO A 140 0.39 -5.56 -5.88
N CYS A 141 1.25 -5.03 -5.02
CA CYS A 141 1.62 -3.61 -5.08
C CYS A 141 3.07 -3.32 -5.53
N ASN A 142 3.64 -3.99 -6.56
CA ASN A 142 4.99 -3.60 -7.01
C ASN A 142 5.25 -3.71 -8.52
N VAL A 143 5.15 -2.58 -9.24
CA VAL A 143 6.08 -1.96 -10.20
C VAL A 143 5.52 -0.54 -10.41
N SER A 144 6.21 0.47 -9.89
CA SER A 144 5.86 1.89 -10.10
C SER A 144 5.50 2.16 -11.56
N SER A 145 4.36 2.79 -11.82
CA SER A 145 4.03 3.31 -13.14
C SER A 145 5.16 4.22 -13.60
N ALA A 146 5.87 3.79 -14.64
CA ALA A 146 7.06 4.46 -15.14
C ALA A 146 6.79 5.89 -15.69
N GLN A 147 5.54 6.36 -15.69
CA GLN A 147 5.15 7.64 -16.30
C GLN A 147 5.37 8.87 -15.42
N ASP A 148 5.32 8.75 -14.08
CA ASP A 148 5.68 9.88 -13.18
C ASP A 148 7.19 9.93 -12.87
N LEU A 149 7.96 8.96 -13.37
CA LEU A 149 9.40 8.85 -13.12
C LEU A 149 10.27 9.59 -14.15
N ASN A 150 9.68 10.28 -15.13
CA ASN A 150 10.39 10.88 -16.26
C ASN A 150 10.68 12.38 -16.16
N SER A 151 10.33 13.09 -15.08
CA SER A 151 10.78 14.49 -14.91
C SER A 151 12.08 14.65 -14.11
N LYS A 152 12.58 13.57 -13.49
CA LYS A 152 13.88 13.53 -12.80
C LYS A 152 14.37 12.09 -12.81
N HIS A 153 15.49 11.81 -13.48
CA HIS A 153 16.20 10.54 -13.32
C HIS A 153 16.68 10.44 -11.85
N HIS A 154 15.82 9.94 -10.98
CA HIS A 154 16.20 9.57 -9.62
C HIS A 154 16.89 8.21 -9.72
N GLU A 155 18.22 8.21 -9.83
CA GLU A 155 19.03 7.01 -9.59
C GLU A 155 18.61 6.44 -8.23
N ARG A 156 17.80 5.37 -8.23
CA ARG A 156 17.46 4.69 -6.99
C ARG A 156 18.75 4.13 -6.42
N VAL A 157 19.08 4.49 -5.18
CA VAL A 157 20.26 3.93 -4.52
C VAL A 157 20.17 2.41 -4.53
N ASP A 158 21.16 1.74 -5.13
CA ASP A 158 21.27 0.29 -5.11
C ASP A 158 21.34 -0.18 -3.65
N LEU A 159 20.38 -1.01 -3.25
CA LEU A 159 20.30 -1.54 -1.89
C LEU A 159 21.51 -2.43 -1.54
N SER A 160 22.25 -2.92 -2.55
CA SER A 160 23.53 -3.60 -2.37
C SER A 160 24.58 -2.71 -1.69
N HIS A 161 24.41 -1.39 -1.71
CA HIS A 161 25.27 -0.41 -1.04
C HIS A 161 25.07 -0.32 0.47
N PHE A 162 24.13 -1.09 1.06
CA PHE A 162 23.93 -1.10 2.51
C PHE A 162 24.40 -2.40 3.15
N ASN A 163 24.91 -2.28 4.36
CA ASN A 163 25.09 -3.44 5.21
C ASN A 163 23.74 -4.06 5.51
N GLN A 164 23.68 -5.39 5.44
CA GLN A 164 22.48 -6.14 5.78
C GLN A 164 22.06 -5.78 7.22
N LEU A 165 20.83 -5.30 7.38
CA LEU A 165 20.29 -4.94 8.70
C LEU A 165 19.59 -6.12 9.37
N ILE A 166 19.01 -7.03 8.58
CA ILE A 166 18.08 -8.06 9.09
C ILE A 166 18.52 -9.45 8.61
N LYS A 167 18.45 -10.42 9.52
CA LYS A 167 18.50 -11.85 9.22
C LYS A 167 17.27 -12.54 9.79
N ILE A 168 16.81 -13.58 9.10
CA ILE A 168 15.67 -14.39 9.51
C ILE A 168 16.11 -15.85 9.51
N SER A 169 15.68 -16.62 10.51
CA SER A 169 15.89 -18.07 10.52
C SER A 169 15.11 -18.74 9.38
N LYS A 170 15.58 -19.92 8.94
CA LYS A 170 14.94 -20.66 7.83
C LYS A 170 13.47 -20.97 8.08
N ASP A 171 13.09 -21.22 9.34
CA ASP A 171 11.71 -21.48 9.75
C ASP A 171 10.90 -20.20 10.05
N GLY A 172 11.50 -19.01 9.91
CA GLY A 172 10.84 -17.73 10.13
C GLY A 172 10.54 -17.38 11.59
N THR A 173 10.98 -18.19 12.56
CA THR A 173 10.64 -18.02 13.98
C THR A 173 11.55 -17.03 14.72
N ILE A 174 12.72 -16.73 14.17
CA ILE A 174 13.71 -15.81 14.75
C ILE A 174 14.04 -14.72 13.75
N ILE A 175 14.01 -13.47 14.22
CA ILE A 175 14.50 -12.30 13.48
C ILE A 175 15.65 -11.70 14.27
N LYS A 176 16.76 -11.45 13.59
CA LYS A 176 17.93 -10.75 14.13
C LYS A 176 18.11 -9.41 13.44
N ILE A 177 18.14 -8.35 14.24
CA ILE A 177 18.55 -7.01 13.82
C ILE A 177 20.03 -6.88 14.10
N LEU A 178 20.83 -6.64 13.06
CA LEU A 178 22.30 -6.70 13.07
C LEU A 178 22.97 -5.37 13.45
N LYS A 179 22.20 -4.44 14.01
CA LYS A 179 22.67 -3.12 14.41
C LYS A 179 21.88 -2.63 15.61
N SER A 180 22.57 -1.94 16.49
CA SER A 180 21.97 -1.22 17.60
C SER A 180 21.70 0.25 17.25
N PRO A 181 20.65 0.87 17.83
CA PRO A 181 20.52 2.32 17.83
C PRO A 181 21.63 2.93 18.70
N ASN A 182 21.63 4.26 18.86
CA ASN A 182 22.47 4.90 19.86
C ASN A 182 22.08 4.46 21.29
N GLU A 183 23.03 4.42 22.22
CA GLU A 183 22.78 4.05 23.62
C GLU A 183 21.80 4.97 24.36
N ASN A 184 21.65 6.22 23.89
CA ASN A 184 20.67 7.18 24.40
C ASN A 184 19.29 7.06 23.72
N ASP A 185 19.06 6.05 22.88
CA ASP A 185 17.75 5.77 22.32
C ASP A 185 16.82 5.16 23.40
N PRO A 186 15.56 5.60 23.53
CA PRO A 186 14.63 5.08 24.53
C PRO A 186 14.45 3.56 24.52
N MET A 187 14.60 2.91 23.36
CA MET A 187 14.43 1.47 23.27
C MET A 187 15.54 0.69 23.97
N TRP A 188 16.69 1.33 24.25
CA TRP A 188 17.88 0.65 24.76
C TRP A 188 17.58 -0.12 26.05
N LYS A 189 17.00 0.57 27.04
CA LYS A 189 16.68 -0.03 28.34
C LYS A 189 15.76 -1.24 28.22
N THR A 190 14.69 -1.13 27.44
CA THR A 190 13.70 -2.21 27.25
C THR A 190 14.31 -3.40 26.51
N CYS A 191 15.02 -3.14 25.41
CA CYS A 191 15.54 -4.18 24.54
C CYS A 191 16.81 -4.86 25.10
N SER A 192 17.50 -4.26 26.09
CA SER A 192 18.59 -4.91 26.83
C SER A 192 18.11 -5.94 27.87
N GLN A 193 16.79 -6.12 28.04
CA GLN A 193 16.22 -7.11 28.95
C GLN A 193 15.71 -8.34 28.18
N LEU A 194 16.16 -9.52 28.59
CA LEU A 194 15.67 -10.79 28.06
C LEU A 194 14.18 -10.96 28.38
N GLY A 195 13.38 -11.42 27.40
CA GLY A 195 11.95 -11.63 27.57
C GLY A 195 11.08 -10.38 27.36
N SER A 196 11.68 -9.21 27.12
CA SER A 196 10.94 -8.00 26.76
C SER A 196 10.14 -8.21 25.48
N LEU A 197 8.91 -7.70 25.45
CA LEU A 197 8.04 -7.78 24.28
C LEU A 197 8.18 -6.52 23.44
N VAL A 198 8.41 -6.70 22.15
CA VAL A 198 8.63 -5.62 21.17
C VAL A 198 7.83 -5.89 19.90
N SER A 199 7.56 -4.82 19.15
CA SER A 199 7.01 -4.91 17.79
C SER A 199 7.93 -4.24 16.80
N ILE A 200 8.13 -4.86 15.65
CA ILE A 200 8.96 -4.37 14.57
C ILE A 200 8.08 -4.15 13.33
N ASN A 201 8.15 -2.94 12.77
CA ASN A 201 7.52 -2.59 11.50
C ASN A 201 8.57 -2.47 10.40
N PHE A 202 8.39 -3.26 9.34
CA PHE A 202 9.22 -3.30 8.14
C PHE A 202 8.52 -2.49 7.05
N LEU A 203 8.71 -1.18 7.06
CA LEU A 203 8.10 -0.26 6.12
C LEU A 203 9.00 -0.02 4.91
N ASP A 204 8.41 -0.07 3.72
CA ASP A 204 9.02 0.34 2.47
C ASP A 204 8.15 1.41 1.81
N LEU A 205 8.66 2.64 1.84
CA LEU A 205 7.99 3.82 1.28
C LEU A 205 7.96 3.79 -0.25
N CYS A 206 8.88 3.08 -0.92
CA CYS A 206 8.95 3.03 -2.37
C CYS A 206 7.83 2.17 -2.95
N SER A 207 7.60 0.99 -2.36
CA SER A 207 6.52 0.08 -2.76
C SER A 207 5.23 0.25 -1.96
N ARG A 208 5.21 1.13 -0.96
CA ARG A 208 4.12 1.31 0.02
C ARG A 208 3.76 0.02 0.76
N LYS A 209 4.72 -0.89 0.91
CA LYS A 209 4.52 -2.17 1.59
C LYS A 209 4.95 -2.08 3.03
N ARG A 210 4.27 -2.84 3.87
CA ARG A 210 4.67 -2.99 5.26
C ARG A 210 4.33 -4.36 5.81
N TYR A 211 5.27 -4.90 6.56
CA TYR A 211 5.12 -6.13 7.32
C TYR A 211 5.33 -5.83 8.79
N ARG A 212 4.56 -6.48 9.66
CA ARG A 212 4.70 -6.29 11.11
C ARG A 212 5.00 -7.62 11.77
N THR A 213 5.93 -7.59 12.71
CA THR A 213 6.14 -8.71 13.65
C THR A 213 6.06 -8.23 15.08
N ASN A 214 5.41 -9.01 15.94
CA ASN A 214 5.46 -8.85 17.39
C ASN A 214 6.25 -10.05 17.94
N GLY A 215 7.11 -9.81 18.92
CA GLY A 215 8.01 -10.84 19.41
C GLY A 215 8.59 -10.58 20.78
N GLU A 216 9.37 -11.54 21.24
CA GLU A 216 10.05 -11.54 22.54
C GLU A 216 11.56 -11.49 22.32
N ILE A 217 12.27 -10.62 23.05
CA ILE A 217 13.73 -10.52 23.03
C ILE A 217 14.34 -11.82 23.55
N ILE A 218 15.13 -12.50 22.71
CA ILE A 218 15.87 -13.73 23.05
C ILE A 218 17.39 -13.55 23.06
N GLU A 219 17.89 -12.55 22.33
CA GLU A 219 19.26 -12.05 22.45
C GLU A 219 19.13 -10.54 22.76
N PRO A 220 19.43 -10.11 24.00
CA PRO A 220 19.29 -8.72 24.39
C PRO A 220 20.15 -7.77 23.54
N LEU A 221 19.68 -6.52 23.45
CA LEU A 221 20.36 -5.47 22.74
C LEU A 221 21.77 -5.25 23.29
N SER A 222 22.74 -5.33 22.37
CA SER A 222 24.16 -5.06 22.54
C SER A 222 24.69 -4.26 21.35
N GLY A 223 25.99 -3.96 21.30
CA GLY A 223 26.60 -3.27 20.15
C GLY A 223 26.29 -3.93 18.80
N ASP A 224 26.18 -5.26 18.77
CA ASP A 224 25.93 -6.07 17.56
C ASP A 224 24.43 -6.20 17.19
N GLY A 225 23.55 -5.49 17.90
CA GLY A 225 22.10 -5.54 17.72
C GLY A 225 21.40 -6.50 18.68
N PHE A 226 20.29 -7.11 18.24
CA PHE A 226 19.42 -7.94 19.08
C PHE A 226 18.64 -8.97 18.25
N SER A 227 18.08 -9.98 18.92
CA SER A 227 17.24 -11.00 18.27
C SER A 227 15.91 -11.17 19.00
N ILE A 228 14.86 -11.40 18.23
CA ILE A 228 13.51 -11.69 18.73
C ILE A 228 13.05 -13.07 18.28
N ARG A 229 12.27 -13.73 19.15
CA ARG A 229 11.39 -14.83 18.76
C ARG A 229 10.05 -14.25 18.32
N VAL A 230 9.66 -14.56 17.09
CA VAL A 230 8.39 -14.14 16.52
C VAL A 230 7.24 -14.80 17.28
N ARG A 231 6.25 -13.99 17.66
CA ARG A 231 4.98 -14.45 18.25
C ARG A 231 3.81 -14.20 17.30
N GLU A 232 3.84 -13.08 16.60
CA GLU A 232 2.86 -12.71 15.59
C GLU A 232 3.60 -12.09 14.40
N ALA A 233 3.19 -12.43 13.18
CA ALA A 233 3.76 -11.94 11.94
C ALA A 233 2.67 -11.85 10.88
N PHE A 234 2.56 -10.71 10.18
CA PHE A 234 1.55 -10.52 9.15
C PHE A 234 1.79 -9.27 8.30
N SER A 235 1.20 -9.27 7.10
CA SER A 235 1.20 -8.11 6.20
C SER A 235 0.11 -7.09 6.58
N THR A 236 0.45 -5.81 6.51
CA THR A 236 -0.47 -4.70 6.82
C THR A 236 -0.90 -3.97 5.55
N CYS A 237 -1.79 -2.98 5.64
CA CYS A 237 -2.44 -2.37 4.47
C CYS A 237 -1.55 -1.28 3.85
N PRO A 238 -1.46 -1.11 2.52
CA PRO A 238 -0.67 -0.02 1.93
C PRO A 238 -1.32 1.37 2.08
N LYS A 239 -2.61 1.43 2.48
CA LYS A 239 -3.36 2.69 2.64
C LYS A 239 -2.58 3.71 3.47
N TYR A 240 -2.62 4.96 3.00
CA TYR A 240 -2.07 6.14 3.64
C TYR A 240 -0.54 6.26 3.65
N ILE A 241 0.20 5.33 3.04
CA ILE A 241 1.67 5.45 2.93
C ILE A 241 2.00 6.34 1.73
N GLN A 242 2.75 7.43 1.97
CA GLN A 242 3.22 8.29 0.90
C GLN A 242 4.40 7.64 0.20
N GLN A 243 4.41 7.69 -1.13
CA GLN A 243 5.47 7.07 -1.91
C GLN A 243 6.72 7.94 -1.91
N ARG A 244 7.85 7.35 -1.56
CA ARG A 244 9.16 8.01 -1.58
C ARG A 244 10.24 7.06 -2.09
N ALA A 245 11.24 7.58 -2.78
CA ALA A 245 12.44 6.84 -3.14
C ALA A 245 13.67 7.46 -2.48
N VAL A 246 14.66 6.63 -2.18
CA VAL A 246 15.96 7.11 -1.70
C VAL A 246 16.71 7.70 -2.90
N GLN A 247 17.06 8.98 -2.81
CA GLN A 247 17.85 9.71 -3.79
C GLN A 247 19.34 9.46 -3.60
N SER A 248 19.79 9.64 -2.35
CA SER A 248 21.20 9.63 -2.01
C SER A 248 21.38 9.43 -0.50
N ILE A 249 22.64 9.30 -0.09
CA ILE A 249 23.04 9.15 1.30
C ILE A 249 23.68 10.49 1.72
N ILE A 250 23.36 10.96 2.92
CA ILE A 250 24.03 12.13 3.51
C ILE A 250 25.53 11.81 3.65
N GLY A 251 26.40 12.74 3.25
CA GLY A 251 27.86 12.53 3.29
C GLY A 251 28.35 12.19 4.70
N PHE A 252 29.32 11.28 4.84
CA PHE A 252 29.78 10.79 6.14
C PHE A 252 30.27 11.91 7.08
N GLU A 253 30.88 12.98 6.56
CA GLU A 253 31.27 14.14 7.36
C GLU A 253 30.08 14.94 7.90
N GLU A 254 29.02 15.09 7.11
CA GLU A 254 27.78 15.77 7.49
C GLU A 254 26.99 14.92 8.52
N TRP A 255 26.97 13.60 8.32
CA TRP A 255 26.37 12.63 9.25
C TRP A 255 27.17 12.48 10.58
N SER A 256 28.51 12.53 10.53
CA SER A 256 29.35 12.42 11.74
C SER A 256 29.43 13.72 12.56
N LYS A 257 29.17 14.87 11.95
CA LYS A 257 29.05 16.16 12.68
C LYS A 257 27.69 16.31 13.37
N SER A 258 26.62 15.76 12.79
CA SER A 258 25.25 15.85 13.28
C SER A 258 24.90 14.88 14.42
N THR A 259 25.61 13.74 14.49
CA THR A 259 25.48 12.74 15.57
C THR A 259 25.95 13.22 16.95
N ARG A 260 26.27 14.50 17.12
CA ARG A 260 26.74 15.10 18.39
C ARG A 260 25.66 15.82 19.20
N ASP A 261 24.52 16.14 18.59
CA ASP A 261 23.40 16.81 19.27
C ASP A 261 22.27 15.81 19.59
N TYR A 262 22.58 14.81 20.43
CA TYR A 262 21.51 14.10 21.15
C TYR A 262 21.02 15.03 22.25
N ASN A 263 20.04 15.88 21.93
CA ASN A 263 19.37 16.66 22.95
C ASN A 263 18.80 15.70 24.02
N ASN A 264 18.98 16.08 25.29
CA ASN A 264 18.33 15.40 26.40
C ASN A 264 16.80 15.42 26.18
N PHE A 265 16.12 14.41 26.75
CA PHE A 265 14.66 14.39 26.78
C PHE A 265 14.12 15.71 27.31
N SER A 266 13.21 16.32 26.56
CA SER A 266 12.54 17.56 26.95
C SER A 266 11.18 17.23 27.54
N THR A 267 10.78 18.01 28.55
CA THR A 267 9.48 17.94 29.22
C THR A 267 8.77 19.28 29.10
N GLY A 268 7.44 19.30 29.20
CA GLY A 268 6.63 20.51 29.05
C GLY A 268 6.24 20.79 27.59
N GLY A 269 5.64 21.96 27.36
CA GLY A 269 5.06 22.32 26.06
C GLY A 269 6.09 22.36 24.93
N MET A 270 5.72 21.78 23.80
CA MET A 270 6.52 21.74 22.57
C MET A 270 6.78 23.17 22.06
N PRO A 271 8.03 23.49 21.68
CA PRO A 271 8.37 24.74 21.04
C PRO A 271 7.87 24.80 19.59
N GLU A 272 7.81 26.01 19.04
CA GLU A 272 7.25 26.30 17.71
C GLU A 272 7.88 25.48 16.58
N ASN A 273 9.18 25.19 16.64
CA ASN A 273 9.87 24.38 15.64
C ASN A 273 9.43 22.90 15.66
N VAL A 274 9.17 22.34 16.85
CA VAL A 274 8.65 20.96 17.00
C VAL A 274 7.20 20.90 16.51
N ILE A 275 6.39 21.91 16.85
CA ILE A 275 5.02 22.06 16.34
C ILE A 275 5.05 22.09 14.81
N LYS A 276 5.86 22.97 14.20
CA LYS A 276 6.00 23.05 12.73
C LYS A 276 6.44 21.75 12.08
N PHE A 277 7.34 20.98 12.71
CA PHE A 277 7.73 19.66 12.24
C PHE A 277 6.51 18.72 12.18
N ILE A 278 5.78 18.57 13.30
CA ILE A 278 4.60 17.69 13.36
C ILE A 278 3.54 18.11 12.32
N LEU A 279 3.28 19.41 12.20
CA LEU A 279 2.28 19.93 11.27
C LEU A 279 2.64 19.72 9.79
N GLY A 280 3.94 19.72 9.47
CA GLY A 280 4.46 19.44 8.13
C GLY A 280 4.58 17.95 7.80
N ALA A 281 4.46 17.06 8.79
CA ALA A 281 4.63 15.63 8.59
C ALA A 281 3.44 15.02 7.82
N ASP A 282 3.75 14.11 6.89
CA ASP A 282 2.78 13.29 6.15
C ASP A 282 2.79 11.81 6.57
N THR A 283 3.71 11.47 7.47
CA THR A 283 4.07 10.12 7.91
C THR A 283 4.37 10.13 9.41
N MET A 284 3.74 9.21 10.14
CA MET A 284 3.93 9.04 11.59
C MET A 284 3.94 7.55 11.92
N MET A 285 4.93 7.11 12.71
CA MET A 285 4.88 5.81 13.37
C MET A 285 4.25 5.97 14.75
N ILE A 286 3.40 5.01 15.12
CA ILE A 286 2.73 4.96 16.41
C ILE A 286 3.04 3.65 17.10
N SER A 287 3.29 3.77 18.40
CA SER A 287 3.44 2.66 19.33
C SER A 287 2.37 2.71 20.41
N THR A 288 1.74 1.58 20.69
CA THR A 288 0.79 1.40 21.81
C THR A 288 1.10 0.09 22.51
N VAL A 289 0.58 -0.12 23.72
CA VAL A 289 1.00 -1.25 24.55
C VAL A 289 -0.21 -2.00 25.09
N HIS A 290 -0.14 -3.33 25.05
CA HIS A 290 -0.98 -4.17 25.90
C HIS A 290 -0.10 -4.80 27.00
N PRO A 291 -0.47 -4.73 28.29
CA PRO A 291 0.37 -5.17 29.40
C PRO A 291 0.92 -6.61 29.28
N GLU A 292 0.12 -7.52 28.70
CA GLU A 292 0.48 -8.94 28.53
C GLU A 292 0.95 -9.32 27.12
N LYS A 293 0.61 -8.51 26.09
CA LYS A 293 0.89 -8.84 24.68
C LYS A 293 2.08 -8.05 24.13
N GLY A 294 2.47 -6.97 24.83
CA GLY A 294 3.63 -6.16 24.49
C GLY A 294 3.27 -4.90 23.73
N ALA A 295 4.31 -4.22 23.25
CA ALA A 295 4.18 -3.05 22.40
C ALA A 295 3.77 -3.43 20.97
N ASP A 296 3.06 -2.53 20.29
CA ASP A 296 2.60 -2.58 18.91
C ASP A 296 3.30 -1.48 18.12
N CYS A 297 3.70 -1.73 16.87
CA CYS A 297 4.28 -0.70 15.99
C CYS A 297 3.50 -0.61 14.67
N SER A 298 2.90 0.54 14.40
CA SER A 298 2.10 0.75 13.20
C SER A 298 2.39 2.11 12.55
N HIS A 299 2.11 2.20 11.25
CA HIS A 299 2.23 3.44 10.48
C HIS A 299 0.86 4.13 10.34
N ARG A 300 0.87 5.45 10.47
CA ARG A 300 -0.22 6.40 10.14
C ARG A 300 0.31 7.42 9.15
N GLY A 301 -0.51 7.82 8.20
CA GLY A 301 -0.14 8.84 7.22
C GLY A 301 -1.36 9.59 6.73
N GLY A 302 -1.09 10.73 6.10
CA GLY A 302 -2.09 11.62 5.55
C GLY A 302 -1.41 12.79 4.87
N ARG A 303 -2.21 13.73 4.36
CA ARG A 303 -1.67 15.01 3.87
C ARG A 303 -1.13 15.81 5.08
N PRO A 304 -0.07 16.62 4.95
CA PRO A 304 0.36 17.48 6.05
C PRO A 304 -0.81 18.28 6.62
N GLY A 305 -0.95 18.30 7.94
CA GLY A 305 -2.15 18.74 8.65
C GLY A 305 -3.15 17.64 9.01
N PHE A 306 -2.91 16.38 8.62
CA PHE A 306 -3.69 15.24 9.12
C PHE A 306 -3.55 15.05 10.64
N ILE A 307 -2.44 15.56 11.19
CA ILE A 307 -2.23 15.75 12.63
C ILE A 307 -2.41 17.22 12.94
N ARG A 308 -3.26 17.50 13.91
CA ARG A 308 -3.60 18.84 14.38
C ARG A 308 -3.10 19.02 15.80
N ILE A 309 -2.81 20.24 16.16
CA ILE A 309 -2.26 20.59 17.48
C ILE A 309 -3.23 21.56 18.13
N ILE A 310 -3.85 21.12 19.22
CA ILE A 310 -4.85 21.93 19.94
C ILE A 310 -4.20 22.83 21.00
N ASP A 311 -3.05 22.44 21.52
CA ASP A 311 -2.18 23.23 22.42
C ASP A 311 -0.74 22.70 22.36
N ARG A 312 0.17 23.25 23.18
CA ARG A 312 1.60 22.91 23.13
C ARG A 312 1.93 21.47 23.57
N ASP A 313 0.98 20.69 24.08
CA ASP A 313 1.22 19.32 24.54
C ASP A 313 0.19 18.31 24.03
N THR A 314 -0.75 18.72 23.16
CA THR A 314 -1.84 17.84 22.73
C THR A 314 -1.99 17.79 21.21
N LEU A 315 -1.80 16.59 20.67
CA LEU A 315 -2.00 16.24 19.27
C LEU A 315 -3.37 15.57 19.09
N VAL A 316 -4.03 15.83 17.96
CA VAL A 316 -5.27 15.16 17.58
C VAL A 316 -5.29 14.80 16.10
N TRP A 317 -5.88 13.66 15.77
CA TRP A 317 -6.09 13.23 14.38
C TRP A 317 -7.31 12.30 14.25
N GLY A 318 -7.81 12.12 13.02
CA GLY A 318 -8.83 11.11 12.72
C GLY A 318 -8.22 9.72 12.55
N ASP A 319 -8.81 8.67 13.14
CA ASP A 319 -8.42 7.29 12.79
C ASP A 319 -9.11 6.88 11.49
N TYR A 320 -8.35 6.94 10.40
CA TYR A 320 -8.84 6.60 9.08
C TYR A 320 -9.09 5.10 8.90
N VAL A 321 -9.99 4.77 7.98
CA VAL A 321 -10.48 3.41 7.75
C VAL A 321 -9.36 2.44 7.36
N GLY A 322 -9.03 1.52 8.26
CA GLY A 322 -8.07 0.44 8.04
C GLY A 322 -8.71 -0.93 7.75
N LYS A 323 -7.94 -2.01 7.98
CA LYS A 323 -8.38 -3.42 7.83
C LYS A 323 -9.36 -3.89 8.94
N GLY A 324 -9.81 -3.01 9.82
CA GLY A 324 -10.80 -3.32 10.87
C GLY A 324 -10.33 -4.26 11.99
N MET A 325 -9.03 -4.53 12.13
CA MET A 325 -8.48 -5.42 13.19
C MET A 325 -8.19 -4.70 14.51
N PHE A 326 -7.99 -3.38 14.49
CA PHE A 326 -7.77 -2.52 15.67
C PHE A 326 -6.60 -2.87 16.60
N GLN A 327 -5.55 -3.52 16.09
CA GLN A 327 -4.42 -3.94 16.93
C GLN A 327 -3.67 -2.80 17.64
N THR A 328 -3.62 -1.61 17.02
CA THR A 328 -3.04 -0.43 17.68
C THR A 328 -3.99 0.22 18.67
N LEU A 329 -5.25 0.45 18.28
CA LEU A 329 -6.19 1.20 19.13
C LEU A 329 -6.86 0.35 20.22
N GLY A 330 -7.02 -0.96 20.01
CA GLY A 330 -7.53 -1.89 21.01
C GLY A 330 -6.63 -1.98 22.25
N ASN A 331 -5.31 -1.78 22.07
CA ASN A 331 -4.37 -1.66 23.19
C ASN A 331 -4.73 -0.54 24.16
N THR A 332 -5.34 0.55 23.67
CA THR A 332 -5.63 1.75 24.45
C THR A 332 -6.71 1.56 25.51
N GLU A 333 -7.54 0.52 25.39
CA GLU A 333 -8.49 0.11 26.44
C GLU A 333 -7.78 -0.45 27.69
N ASN A 334 -6.52 -0.89 27.55
CA ASN A 334 -5.76 -1.55 28.62
C ASN A 334 -4.58 -0.71 29.11
N CYS A 335 -3.99 0.11 28.25
CA CYS A 335 -2.89 1.02 28.60
C CYS A 335 -2.96 2.27 27.74
N SER A 336 -2.98 3.44 28.37
CA SER A 336 -2.92 4.73 27.67
C SER A 336 -1.52 5.10 27.20
N SER A 337 -0.46 4.40 27.63
CA SER A 337 0.91 4.73 27.22
C SER A 337 1.12 4.47 25.73
N ALA A 338 1.60 5.49 25.03
CA ALA A 338 1.87 5.45 23.60
C ALA A 338 3.10 6.28 23.23
N GLY A 339 3.73 5.90 22.12
CA GLY A 339 4.88 6.59 21.55
C GLY A 339 4.61 6.99 20.10
N LEU A 340 5.14 8.13 19.66
CA LEU A 340 5.07 8.59 18.27
C LEU A 340 6.47 8.83 17.73
N LEU A 341 6.69 8.57 16.43
CA LEU A 341 7.93 8.92 15.74
C LEU A 341 7.60 9.59 14.40
N PHE A 342 8.24 10.73 14.16
CA PHE A 342 8.18 11.51 12.93
C PHE A 342 9.54 11.55 12.25
N ILE A 343 9.51 11.62 10.92
CA ILE A 343 10.71 11.66 10.08
C ILE A 343 10.64 12.92 9.23
N ASP A 344 11.67 13.75 9.33
CA ASP A 344 11.96 14.78 8.35
C ASP A 344 12.77 14.12 7.23
N PHE A 345 12.11 13.90 6.09
CA PHE A 345 12.71 13.23 4.94
C PHE A 345 13.70 14.11 4.17
N ASP A 346 13.68 15.43 4.39
CA ASP A 346 14.52 16.39 3.68
C ASP A 346 15.88 16.53 4.39
N HIS A 347 15.86 16.62 5.73
CA HIS A 347 17.05 16.82 6.55
C HIS A 347 17.49 15.57 7.35
N GLY A 348 16.68 14.52 7.33
CA GLY A 348 16.93 13.28 8.06
C GLY A 348 16.77 13.39 9.58
N HIS A 349 16.07 14.41 10.08
CA HIS A 349 15.76 14.56 11.50
C HIS A 349 14.69 13.58 11.96
N ILE A 350 14.77 13.14 13.22
CA ILE A 350 13.79 12.26 13.83
C ILE A 350 13.24 12.92 15.09
N LEU A 351 11.92 12.98 15.22
CA LEU A 351 11.24 13.43 16.44
C LEU A 351 10.54 12.23 17.07
N GLN A 352 10.89 11.93 18.32
CA GLN A 352 10.26 10.88 19.13
C GLN A 352 9.45 11.53 20.26
N LEU A 353 8.22 11.08 20.47
CA LEU A 353 7.34 11.51 21.55
C LEU A 353 6.92 10.28 22.38
N THR A 354 6.70 10.47 23.68
CA THR A 354 5.96 9.54 24.55
C THR A 354 4.90 10.30 25.32
N GLY A 355 3.81 9.62 25.66
CA GLY A 355 2.71 10.20 26.43
C GLY A 355 1.48 9.32 26.44
N ASN A 356 0.32 9.94 26.61
CA ASN A 356 -0.95 9.24 26.78
C ASN A 356 -1.87 9.39 25.57
N ILE A 357 -2.42 8.28 25.11
CA ILE A 357 -3.40 8.22 24.02
C ILE A 357 -4.81 7.93 24.54
N GLN A 358 -5.79 8.58 23.92
CA GLN A 358 -7.21 8.34 24.14
C GLN A 358 -7.93 8.32 22.79
N VAL A 359 -8.92 7.42 22.66
CA VAL A 359 -9.77 7.35 21.47
C VAL A 359 -11.20 7.76 21.84
N THR A 360 -11.73 8.74 21.10
CA THR A 360 -13.11 9.21 21.24
C THR A 360 -13.91 8.77 20.03
N TRP A 361 -14.99 8.02 20.28
CA TRP A 361 -15.95 7.61 19.26
C TRP A 361 -16.97 8.72 19.02
N ARG A 362 -17.37 8.89 17.75
CA ARG A 362 -18.39 9.87 17.39
C ARG A 362 -19.78 9.25 17.42
N GLU A 363 -20.78 10.04 17.84
CA GLU A 363 -22.18 9.60 17.85
C GLU A 363 -22.71 9.38 16.42
N GLU A 364 -22.35 10.28 15.51
CA GLU A 364 -22.64 10.15 14.09
C GLU A 364 -21.39 9.64 13.33
N PRO A 365 -21.47 8.51 12.62
CA PRO A 365 -20.38 8.01 11.79
C PRO A 365 -19.91 9.06 10.76
N GLY A 366 -18.60 9.14 10.55
CA GLY A 366 -17.96 10.10 9.65
C GLY A 366 -17.98 11.57 10.11
N SER A 367 -18.52 11.88 11.29
CA SER A 367 -18.53 13.27 11.79
C SER A 367 -17.20 13.74 12.40
N GLY A 368 -16.21 12.85 12.54
CA GLY A 368 -14.89 13.18 13.05
C GLY A 368 -14.00 13.88 12.02
N PHE A 369 -12.73 14.06 12.40
CA PHE A 369 -11.73 14.67 11.53
C PHE A 369 -11.60 13.90 10.22
N ASP A 370 -11.67 14.65 9.12
CA ASP A 370 -11.48 14.17 7.75
C ASP A 370 -12.43 13.02 7.36
N GLY A 371 -13.62 12.99 7.97
CA GLY A 371 -14.63 11.96 7.72
C GLY A 371 -14.43 10.69 8.54
N SER A 372 -13.65 10.73 9.63
CA SER A 372 -13.41 9.56 10.48
C SER A 372 -14.58 9.31 11.46
N ASP A 373 -14.77 8.06 11.86
CA ASP A 373 -15.73 7.67 12.91
C ASP A 373 -15.22 7.94 14.33
N ARG A 374 -13.94 8.28 14.44
CA ARG A 374 -13.23 8.41 15.73
C ARG A 374 -12.07 9.37 15.63
N THR A 375 -11.86 10.05 16.75
CA THR A 375 -10.76 10.98 16.96
C THR A 375 -9.80 10.38 17.98
N VAL A 376 -8.52 10.47 17.67
CA VAL A 376 -7.45 10.10 18.58
C VAL A 376 -6.88 11.38 19.17
N VAL A 377 -6.70 11.38 20.48
CA VAL A 377 -6.08 12.46 21.26
C VAL A 377 -4.82 11.91 21.89
N PHE A 378 -3.70 12.60 21.71
CA PHE A 378 -2.42 12.22 22.29
C PHE A 378 -1.84 13.39 23.08
N LYS A 379 -1.65 13.18 24.38
CA LYS A 379 -1.04 14.14 25.28
C LYS A 379 0.44 13.80 25.48
N VAL A 380 1.30 14.68 25.00
CA VAL A 380 2.77 14.58 25.05
C VAL A 380 3.25 14.76 26.49
N GLU A 381 4.10 13.86 26.95
CA GLU A 381 4.78 13.98 28.25
C GLU A 381 6.26 14.28 28.09
N LYS A 382 6.93 13.57 27.18
CA LYS A 382 8.34 13.79 26.83
C LYS A 382 8.54 13.71 25.33
N TRP A 383 9.55 14.42 24.87
CA TRP A 383 9.95 14.41 23.47
C TRP A 383 11.46 14.56 23.30
N LYS A 384 11.94 14.09 22.15
CA LYS A 384 13.35 14.15 21.76
C LYS A 384 13.45 14.38 20.26
N VAL A 385 14.30 15.33 19.87
CA VAL A 385 14.72 15.52 18.47
C VAL A 385 16.14 15.00 18.32
N SER A 386 16.34 14.12 17.35
CA SER A 386 17.63 13.61 16.93
C SER A 386 17.93 14.13 15.52
N ASN A 387 18.89 15.04 15.40
CA ASN A 387 19.23 15.66 14.12
C ASN A 387 19.98 14.66 13.23
N HIS A 388 19.59 14.60 11.95
CA HIS A 388 20.21 13.78 10.89
C HIS A 388 20.42 12.29 11.25
N GLN A 389 19.53 11.73 12.07
CA GLN A 389 19.60 10.31 12.44
C GLN A 389 19.27 9.40 11.25
N CYS A 390 18.42 9.85 10.31
CA CYS A 390 18.20 9.18 9.04
C CYS A 390 19.33 9.55 8.06
N PRO A 391 20.15 8.59 7.59
CA PRO A 391 21.29 8.88 6.71
C PRO A 391 20.90 9.05 5.23
N PHE A 392 19.62 9.17 4.92
CA PHE A 392 19.08 9.11 3.56
C PHE A 392 18.42 10.43 3.17
N LYS A 393 18.67 10.88 1.94
CA LYS A 393 17.85 11.91 1.28
C LYS A 393 16.79 11.24 0.43
N TRP A 394 15.57 11.73 0.51
CA TRP A 394 14.41 11.10 -0.11
C TRP A 394 13.76 12.02 -1.12
N ASP A 395 13.39 11.45 -2.25
CA ASP A 395 12.49 12.09 -3.19
C ASP A 395 11.05 11.71 -2.87
N PHE A 396 10.21 12.73 -2.74
CA PHE A 396 8.77 12.53 -2.74
C PHE A 396 8.30 12.13 -4.14
N ILE A 397 7.61 11.00 -4.25
CA ILE A 397 7.06 10.51 -5.51
C ILE A 397 5.58 10.88 -5.61
N SER A 398 4.76 10.44 -4.66
CA SER A 398 3.31 10.62 -4.75
C SER A 398 2.59 10.46 -3.41
N MET A 399 1.50 11.22 -3.22
CA MET A 399 0.57 11.01 -2.11
C MET A 399 -0.20 9.70 -2.30
N SER A 400 -0.60 9.07 -1.21
CA SER A 400 -1.54 7.96 -1.24
C SER A 400 -2.91 8.43 -1.73
N SER A 401 -3.49 7.72 -2.71
CA SER A 401 -4.87 7.98 -3.15
C SER A 401 -5.90 7.72 -2.04
N HIS A 402 -5.47 7.09 -0.95
CA HIS A 402 -6.33 6.82 0.19
C HIS A 402 -6.36 7.95 1.21
N ASN A 403 -5.51 8.96 1.11
CA ASN A 403 -5.53 10.09 2.05
C ASN A 403 -6.87 10.83 1.93
N PRO A 404 -7.65 11.00 3.02
CA PRO A 404 -8.89 11.76 2.93
C PRO A 404 -8.61 13.24 2.66
N LEU A 405 -9.64 13.95 2.24
CA LEU A 405 -9.59 15.42 2.20
C LEU A 405 -9.64 15.95 3.63
N LEU A 406 -8.73 16.87 3.94
CA LEU A 406 -8.71 17.52 5.24
C LEU A 406 -9.93 18.44 5.39
N ASN A 407 -10.68 18.30 6.47
CA ASN A 407 -11.85 19.15 6.75
C ASN A 407 -11.59 20.14 7.90
N ASP A 408 -12.19 21.33 7.88
CA ASP A 408 -12.16 22.21 9.08
C ASP A 408 -13.31 21.78 9.99
N SER A 409 -13.14 20.66 10.70
CA SER A 409 -14.10 20.28 11.73
C SER A 409 -14.02 21.28 12.90
N ASN A 410 -15.18 21.80 13.31
CA ASN A 410 -15.39 22.65 14.48
C ASN A 410 -15.05 21.93 15.81
N ASP A 411 -14.65 20.66 15.79
CA ASP A 411 -14.33 19.89 16.99
C ASP A 411 -13.07 20.38 17.70
N LEU A 412 -12.13 21.04 17.01
CA LEU A 412 -10.91 21.55 17.66
C LEU A 412 -11.23 22.47 18.84
N GLU A 413 -12.27 23.30 18.71
CA GLU A 413 -12.72 24.19 19.78
C GLU A 413 -13.38 23.40 20.93
N SER A 414 -14.12 22.33 20.63
CA SER A 414 -14.74 21.47 21.64
C SER A 414 -13.71 20.67 22.45
N LEU A 415 -12.63 20.24 21.80
CA LEU A 415 -11.53 19.49 22.41
C LEU A 415 -10.56 20.40 23.17
N ASN A 416 -10.59 21.72 22.91
CA ASN A 416 -9.84 22.74 23.66
C ASN A 416 -10.79 23.78 24.30
N PRO A 417 -11.51 23.41 25.38
CA PRO A 417 -12.41 24.33 26.07
C PRO A 417 -11.69 25.53 26.72
N SER A 418 -10.36 25.46 26.84
CA SER A 418 -9.54 26.52 27.42
C SER A 418 -9.25 27.68 26.46
N ARG A 419 -9.58 27.55 25.15
CA ARG A 419 -9.36 28.56 24.09
C ARG A 419 -7.93 29.13 24.03
N LYS A 420 -6.92 28.36 24.45
CA LYS A 420 -5.52 28.69 24.19
C LYS A 420 -5.23 28.48 22.70
N GLU A 421 -4.25 29.21 22.14
CA GLU A 421 -3.90 29.18 20.71
C GLU A 421 -4.02 27.78 20.10
N VAL A 422 -4.95 27.63 19.14
CA VAL A 422 -5.04 26.44 18.30
C VAL A 422 -4.09 26.65 17.12
N PHE A 423 -3.07 25.79 16.99
CA PHE A 423 -2.12 25.86 15.90
C PHE A 423 -2.74 25.17 14.68
N ASN A 424 -3.60 25.91 13.97
CA ASN A 424 -4.31 25.37 12.82
C ASN A 424 -3.47 25.47 11.54
N VAL A 425 -3.01 24.33 11.00
CA VAL A 425 -2.36 24.24 9.68
C VAL A 425 -3.35 24.06 8.53
N ALA A 426 -4.59 23.69 8.82
CA ALA A 426 -5.57 23.41 7.77
C ALA A 426 -5.78 24.58 6.78
N PRO A 427 -5.73 25.87 7.18
CA PRO A 427 -5.93 26.98 6.25
C PRO A 427 -4.86 27.10 5.16
N LEU A 428 -3.58 26.96 5.51
CA LEU A 428 -2.44 27.10 4.58
C LEU A 428 -2.38 25.96 3.55
N MET A 429 -2.85 24.78 3.93
CA MET A 429 -2.91 23.61 3.04
C MET A 429 -4.24 23.53 2.26
N LYS A 430 -5.33 24.12 2.77
CA LYS A 430 -6.64 24.19 2.07
C LYS A 430 -6.56 24.90 0.73
N GLU A 431 -5.96 26.08 0.66
CA GLU A 431 -5.86 26.86 -0.59
C GLU A 431 -5.03 26.13 -1.66
N LYS A 432 -3.96 25.45 -1.24
CA LYS A 432 -3.09 24.68 -2.15
C LYS A 432 -3.72 23.36 -2.60
N HIS A 433 -4.46 22.67 -1.72
CA HIS A 433 -5.09 21.39 -2.02
C HIS A 433 -6.42 21.49 -2.76
N LEU A 434 -7.20 22.58 -2.60
CA LEU A 434 -8.41 22.81 -3.40
C LEU A 434 -8.10 22.82 -4.92
N GLY A 435 -6.90 23.26 -5.31
CA GLY A 435 -6.40 23.19 -6.69
C GLY A 435 -6.01 21.79 -7.17
N GLU A 436 -5.90 20.80 -6.28
CA GLU A 436 -5.58 19.39 -6.58
C GLU A 436 -6.81 18.48 -6.57
N ILE A 437 -7.99 18.97 -6.18
CA ILE A 437 -9.20 18.15 -6.06
C ILE A 437 -9.76 17.84 -7.46
N VAL A 438 -9.38 16.68 -7.98
CA VAL A 438 -9.87 16.21 -9.28
C VAL A 438 -11.32 15.74 -9.13
N HIS A 439 -12.23 16.38 -9.88
CA HIS A 439 -13.61 15.93 -9.98
C HIS A 439 -13.81 15.10 -11.24
N ALA A 440 -14.27 13.87 -11.04
CA ALA A 440 -14.69 12.97 -12.11
C ALA A 440 -16.22 13.07 -12.27
N LYS A 441 -16.66 13.61 -13.40
CA LYS A 441 -18.08 13.72 -13.77
C LYS A 441 -18.51 12.48 -14.52
N LEU A 442 -19.60 11.85 -14.08
CA LEU A 442 -20.18 10.72 -14.78
C LEU A 442 -20.77 11.18 -16.12
N VAL A 443 -20.27 10.66 -17.24
CA VAL A 443 -20.68 11.04 -18.60
C VAL A 443 -21.31 9.89 -19.37
N SER A 444 -21.10 8.64 -18.96
CA SER A 444 -21.74 7.48 -19.60
C SER A 444 -21.98 6.34 -18.62
N VAL A 445 -23.02 5.55 -18.90
CA VAL A 445 -23.29 4.28 -18.22
C VAL A 445 -23.64 3.25 -19.28
N LYS A 446 -22.92 2.13 -19.30
CA LYS A 446 -23.14 1.00 -20.22
C LYS A 446 -23.42 -0.26 -19.41
N LYS A 447 -24.63 -0.82 -19.56
CA LYS A 447 -24.97 -2.10 -18.96
C LYS A 447 -24.17 -3.22 -19.62
N ILE A 448 -23.48 -4.04 -18.83
CA ILE A 448 -22.66 -5.17 -19.30
C ILE A 448 -23.37 -6.49 -19.05
N THR A 449 -23.87 -6.68 -17.83
CA THR A 449 -24.76 -7.79 -17.44
C THR A 449 -25.87 -7.24 -16.55
N ASP A 450 -26.74 -8.09 -15.99
CA ASP A 450 -27.75 -7.64 -15.03
C ASP A 450 -27.16 -7.12 -13.72
N GLU A 451 -25.98 -7.61 -13.33
CA GLU A 451 -25.30 -7.19 -12.09
C GLU A 451 -24.14 -6.22 -12.35
N ILE A 452 -23.69 -6.01 -13.59
CA ILE A 452 -22.47 -5.27 -13.90
C ILE A 452 -22.75 -4.17 -14.93
N SER A 453 -22.27 -2.96 -14.60
CA SER A 453 -22.30 -1.81 -15.49
C SER A 453 -20.94 -1.15 -15.52
N SER A 454 -20.58 -0.63 -16.70
CA SER A 454 -19.47 0.28 -16.92
C SER A 454 -19.93 1.71 -16.71
N PHE A 455 -19.14 2.52 -16.02
CA PHE A 455 -19.38 3.93 -15.72
C PHE A 455 -18.22 4.74 -16.28
N GLY A 456 -18.48 5.57 -17.28
CA GLY A 456 -17.49 6.46 -17.90
C GLY A 456 -17.48 7.82 -17.24
N PHE A 457 -16.28 8.30 -16.93
CA PHE A 457 -16.03 9.57 -16.26
C PHE A 457 -15.16 10.48 -17.10
N GLU A 458 -15.50 11.78 -17.05
CA GLU A 458 -14.71 12.87 -17.61
C GLU A 458 -14.16 13.73 -16.46
N ILE A 459 -12.88 14.09 -16.54
CA ILE A 459 -12.23 15.00 -15.59
C ILE A 459 -12.62 16.45 -15.94
N LEU A 460 -13.17 17.19 -14.96
CA LEU A 460 -13.65 18.56 -15.15
C LEU A 460 -12.51 19.59 -15.33
N GLU A 461 -12.74 20.61 -16.17
CA GLU A 461 -11.79 21.68 -16.52
C GLU A 461 -11.14 22.34 -15.29
N GLY A 462 -9.82 22.59 -15.37
CA GLY A 462 -8.99 23.17 -14.29
C GLY A 462 -7.94 22.21 -13.73
N HIS A 463 -8.10 20.90 -13.97
CA HIS A 463 -7.15 19.86 -13.57
C HIS A 463 -6.51 19.22 -14.82
N ARG A 464 -5.19 18.96 -14.74
CA ARG A 464 -4.37 18.38 -15.82
C ARG A 464 -4.94 17.04 -16.30
N ASN A 465 -4.62 16.65 -17.54
CA ASN A 465 -4.85 15.30 -18.04
C ASN A 465 -4.38 14.26 -17.00
N ILE A 466 -5.15 13.17 -16.85
CA ILE A 466 -4.73 12.04 -16.03
C ILE A 466 -3.96 11.04 -16.90
N THR A 467 -3.06 10.31 -16.28
CA THR A 467 -2.31 9.23 -16.90
C THR A 467 -2.47 7.99 -16.03
N TYR A 468 -2.75 6.85 -16.66
CA TYR A 468 -2.85 5.57 -15.97
C TYR A 468 -2.43 4.41 -16.87
N LEU A 469 -1.99 3.34 -16.23
CA LEU A 469 -1.59 2.10 -16.89
C LEU A 469 -2.73 1.09 -16.93
N PRO A 470 -2.80 0.25 -17.98
CA PRO A 470 -3.79 -0.81 -18.04
C PRO A 470 -3.71 -1.77 -16.84
N GLY A 471 -4.84 -1.97 -16.16
CA GLY A 471 -4.98 -2.81 -14.97
C GLY A 471 -5.00 -2.07 -13.62
N GLN A 472 -4.79 -0.75 -13.61
CA GLN A 472 -4.89 0.09 -12.41
C GLN A 472 -6.35 0.32 -11.94
N TYR A 473 -6.52 0.81 -10.71
CA TYR A 473 -7.81 1.18 -10.13
C TYR A 473 -7.90 2.67 -9.81
N ALA A 474 -9.11 3.21 -9.89
CA ALA A 474 -9.43 4.57 -9.51
C ALA A 474 -10.07 4.59 -8.12
N THR A 475 -9.56 5.44 -7.22
CA THR A 475 -10.09 5.63 -5.86
C THR A 475 -10.94 6.88 -5.80
N PHE A 476 -12.16 6.75 -5.29
CA PHE A 476 -13.14 7.82 -5.18
C PHE A 476 -13.56 8.05 -3.73
N THR A 477 -13.89 9.30 -3.41
CA THR A 477 -14.70 9.64 -2.23
C THR A 477 -16.14 9.95 -2.66
N LEU A 478 -17.09 9.29 -2.01
CA LEU A 478 -18.53 9.45 -2.20
C LEU A 478 -19.14 10.04 -0.93
N SER A 479 -19.82 11.17 -1.05
CA SER A 479 -20.58 11.77 0.06
C SER A 479 -22.04 11.29 -0.04
N LEU A 480 -22.37 10.16 0.60
CA LEU A 480 -23.75 9.65 0.67
C LEU A 480 -24.34 10.01 2.03
N ASP A 481 -24.83 9.02 2.79
CA ASP A 481 -25.19 9.17 4.21
C ASP A 481 -23.96 9.40 5.12
N HIS A 482 -22.78 9.01 4.65
CA HIS A 482 -21.47 9.33 5.21
C HIS A 482 -20.42 9.35 4.10
N PRO A 483 -19.21 9.89 4.33
CA PRO A 483 -18.12 9.78 3.36
C PRO A 483 -17.66 8.32 3.21
N TYR A 484 -17.77 7.77 2.00
CA TYR A 484 -17.19 6.47 1.64
C TYR A 484 -15.99 6.68 0.75
N MET A 485 -14.92 5.95 1.03
CA MET A 485 -13.81 5.78 0.10
C MET A 485 -13.92 4.42 -0.58
N ARG A 486 -13.90 4.39 -1.91
CA ARG A 486 -13.97 3.14 -2.68
C ARG A 486 -13.08 3.18 -3.90
N SER A 487 -12.44 2.05 -4.16
CA SER A 487 -11.61 1.85 -5.34
C SER A 487 -12.31 0.89 -6.30
N TRP A 488 -12.33 1.25 -7.58
CA TRP A 488 -12.84 0.40 -8.65
C TRP A 488 -11.81 0.32 -9.76
N THR A 489 -11.57 -0.88 -10.29
CA THR A 489 -10.64 -1.09 -11.39
C THR A 489 -11.08 -0.31 -12.62
N VAL A 490 -10.12 0.41 -13.21
CA VAL A 490 -10.32 1.09 -14.48
C VAL A 490 -10.43 0.02 -15.56
N SER A 491 -11.55 0.00 -16.28
CA SER A 491 -11.82 -0.93 -17.38
C SER A 491 -11.39 -0.38 -18.74
N SER A 492 -11.24 0.93 -18.89
CA SER A 492 -10.68 1.54 -20.10
C SER A 492 -9.15 1.46 -20.11
N ALA A 493 -8.57 1.68 -21.28
CA ALA A 493 -7.15 1.94 -21.47
C ALA A 493 -6.97 2.66 -22.81
N MET A 494 -6.05 3.63 -22.86
CA MET A 494 -5.58 4.18 -24.13
C MET A 494 -4.57 3.22 -24.75
N TYR A 495 -3.33 3.21 -24.27
CA TYR A 495 -2.28 2.35 -24.82
C TYR A 495 -1.59 1.55 -23.73
N LEU A 496 -1.17 0.34 -24.10
CA LEU A 496 -0.07 -0.33 -23.44
C LEU A 496 1.24 0.30 -23.91
N ILE A 497 2.02 0.84 -22.99
CA ILE A 497 3.37 1.34 -23.28
C ILE A 497 4.35 0.28 -22.77
N PRO A 498 4.97 -0.52 -23.66
CA PRO A 498 6.04 -1.43 -23.28
C PRO A 498 7.26 -0.59 -22.84
N PRO A 499 7.98 -1.00 -21.79
CA PRO A 499 9.32 -0.48 -21.54
C PRO A 499 10.23 -0.76 -22.75
N SER A 500 11.15 0.15 -23.13
CA SER A 500 12.11 -0.19 -24.20
C SER A 500 12.97 -1.38 -23.78
N LYS A 501 13.59 -2.05 -24.77
CA LYS A 501 14.50 -3.18 -24.52
C LYS A 501 15.69 -2.79 -23.63
N ASP A 502 16.03 -1.50 -23.59
CA ASP A 502 17.14 -0.94 -22.81
C ASP A 502 16.66 -0.31 -21.48
N GLY A 503 15.37 -0.44 -21.14
CA GLY A 503 14.78 0.09 -19.90
C GLY A 503 14.40 1.58 -19.95
N ASN A 504 14.69 2.27 -21.05
CA ASN A 504 14.22 3.65 -21.28
C ASN A 504 12.77 3.62 -21.79
N ILE A 505 11.95 4.62 -21.47
CA ILE A 505 10.66 4.78 -22.17
C ILE A 505 10.99 5.54 -23.45
N GLU A 506 10.98 4.86 -24.60
CA GLU A 506 10.94 5.58 -25.88
C GLU A 506 9.73 6.52 -25.88
N SER A 507 9.85 7.66 -26.54
CA SER A 507 8.80 8.67 -26.68
C SER A 507 7.60 8.12 -27.44
N GLY A 508 6.80 7.29 -26.76
CA GLY A 508 5.50 6.84 -27.19
C GLY A 508 4.45 7.96 -27.07
N PRO A 509 3.26 7.77 -27.65
CA PRO A 509 2.18 8.73 -27.52
C PRO A 509 1.81 8.93 -26.05
N SER A 510 1.43 10.16 -25.69
CA SER A 510 0.98 10.46 -24.34
C SER A 510 -0.27 9.63 -24.01
N ASN A 511 -0.22 8.85 -22.92
CA ASN A 511 -1.41 8.25 -22.29
C ASN A 511 -2.24 9.28 -21.50
N GLU A 512 -2.00 10.56 -21.74
CA GLU A 512 -2.77 11.65 -21.16
C GLU A 512 -4.19 11.63 -21.70
N THR A 513 -5.15 11.52 -20.79
CA THR A 513 -6.57 11.52 -21.12
C THR A 513 -7.34 12.32 -20.09
N ASN A 514 -8.48 12.87 -20.48
CA ASN A 514 -9.48 13.41 -19.56
C ASN A 514 -10.62 12.42 -19.29
N ASN A 515 -10.58 11.22 -19.88
CA ASN A 515 -11.65 10.24 -19.81
C ASN A 515 -11.13 8.86 -19.37
N PHE A 516 -11.92 8.19 -18.54
CA PHE A 516 -11.70 6.80 -18.14
C PHE A 516 -13.02 6.11 -17.78
N GLU A 517 -13.03 4.79 -17.78
CA GLU A 517 -14.19 3.97 -17.45
C GLU A 517 -13.83 3.04 -16.29
N ILE A 518 -14.74 2.87 -15.34
CA ILE A 518 -14.69 1.80 -14.33
C ILE A 518 -15.84 0.82 -14.55
N SER A 519 -15.64 -0.44 -14.18
CA SER A 519 -16.69 -1.46 -14.27
C SER A 519 -17.03 -1.98 -12.89
N VAL A 520 -18.30 -1.84 -12.49
CA VAL A 520 -18.73 -2.08 -11.12
C VAL A 520 -19.84 -3.12 -11.09
N LYS A 521 -19.63 -4.16 -10.27
CA LYS A 521 -20.66 -5.13 -9.90
C LYS A 521 -21.53 -4.57 -8.78
N LYS A 522 -22.85 -4.61 -8.97
CA LYS A 522 -23.84 -4.33 -7.93
C LYS A 522 -23.77 -5.43 -6.86
N ILE A 523 -23.47 -5.04 -5.63
CA ILE A 523 -23.42 -5.95 -4.48
C ILE A 523 -24.70 -5.76 -3.67
N SER A 524 -25.41 -6.86 -3.39
CA SER A 524 -26.58 -6.83 -2.50
C SER A 524 -26.16 -6.30 -1.13
N LEU A 525 -26.87 -5.28 -0.61
CA LEU A 525 -26.55 -4.52 0.60
C LEU A 525 -25.28 -3.65 0.52
N GLY A 526 -24.55 -3.65 -0.60
CA GLY A 526 -23.40 -2.77 -0.81
C GLY A 526 -23.86 -1.35 -1.09
N LYS A 527 -23.61 -0.42 -0.16
CA LYS A 527 -24.15 0.95 -0.26
C LYS A 527 -23.64 1.74 -1.47
N THR A 528 -22.33 1.79 -1.68
CA THR A 528 -21.72 2.58 -2.77
C THR A 528 -21.98 1.99 -4.15
N SER A 529 -21.86 0.67 -4.31
CA SER A 529 -22.16 0.01 -5.59
C SER A 529 -23.65 0.03 -5.91
N SER A 530 -24.53 -0.09 -4.91
CA SER A 530 -25.98 0.03 -5.10
C SER A 530 -26.37 1.44 -5.52
N TRP A 531 -25.81 2.47 -4.86
CA TRP A 531 -26.03 3.88 -5.20
C TRP A 531 -25.55 4.19 -6.62
N LEU A 532 -24.34 3.75 -6.99
CA LEU A 532 -23.79 4.00 -8.32
C LEU A 532 -24.69 3.40 -9.42
N HIS A 533 -25.30 2.24 -9.17
CA HIS A 533 -26.20 1.57 -10.11
C HIS A 533 -27.62 2.15 -10.15
N GLN A 534 -28.10 2.79 -9.09
CA GLN A 534 -29.52 3.18 -8.95
C GLN A 534 -29.75 4.68 -8.97
N ASP A 535 -28.84 5.44 -8.37
CA ASP A 535 -29.04 6.84 -8.03
C ASP A 535 -28.08 7.78 -8.79
N ALA A 536 -26.94 7.27 -9.27
CA ALA A 536 -26.00 8.08 -10.05
C ALA A 536 -26.61 8.47 -11.41
N LYS A 537 -26.45 9.74 -11.77
CA LYS A 537 -27.05 10.36 -12.95
C LYS A 537 -25.97 10.92 -13.87
N ILE A 538 -26.04 10.52 -15.13
CA ILE A 538 -25.18 11.05 -16.20
C ILE A 538 -25.32 12.57 -16.25
N GLY A 539 -24.19 13.29 -16.27
CA GLY A 539 -24.16 14.74 -16.35
C GLY A 539 -24.30 15.48 -15.01
N GLU A 540 -24.86 14.84 -13.98
CA GLU A 540 -25.08 15.44 -12.67
C GLU A 540 -24.12 14.89 -11.61
N THR A 541 -23.86 13.58 -11.62
CA THR A 541 -22.99 12.94 -10.64
C THR A 541 -21.54 13.38 -10.83
N LYS A 542 -20.97 13.96 -9.78
CA LYS A 542 -19.56 14.31 -9.65
C LYS A 542 -18.99 13.59 -8.44
N LEU A 543 -17.90 12.87 -8.65
CA LEU A 543 -17.17 12.19 -7.58
C LEU A 543 -15.80 12.82 -7.42
N PHE A 544 -15.31 12.86 -6.18
CA PHE A 544 -13.92 13.23 -5.92
C PHE A 544 -13.03 12.05 -6.31
N LEU A 545 -12.20 12.24 -7.34
CA LEU A 545 -11.19 11.28 -7.74
C LEU A 545 -9.93 11.57 -6.93
N MET A 546 -9.55 10.61 -6.09
CA MET A 546 -8.36 10.73 -5.25
C MET A 546 -7.08 10.35 -6.00
N GLY A 547 -7.20 9.54 -7.05
CA GLY A 547 -6.11 9.11 -7.90
C GLY A 547 -6.43 7.80 -8.62
N ILE A 548 -5.61 7.49 -9.64
CA ILE A 548 -5.59 6.19 -10.31
C ILE A 548 -4.23 5.57 -10.03
N GLU A 549 -4.21 4.40 -9.39
CA GLU A 549 -2.99 3.74 -8.96
C GLU A 549 -3.13 2.21 -9.02
N GLY A 550 -2.05 1.50 -8.68
CA GLY A 550 -2.00 0.05 -8.71
C GLY A 550 -0.84 -0.45 -9.55
N ASN A 551 -0.41 -1.68 -9.27
CA ASN A 551 0.78 -2.29 -9.88
C ASN A 551 0.44 -3.57 -10.65
N PHE A 552 -0.82 -3.97 -10.65
CA PHE A 552 -1.34 -5.09 -11.42
C PHE A 552 -1.48 -4.66 -12.89
N THR A 553 -0.33 -4.51 -13.57
CA THR A 553 -0.22 -4.01 -14.94
C THR A 553 0.63 -4.96 -15.79
N LEU A 554 0.43 -4.93 -17.11
CA LEU A 554 1.22 -5.74 -18.04
C LEU A 554 2.73 -5.41 -18.04
N GLN A 555 3.12 -4.20 -17.63
CA GLN A 555 4.53 -3.83 -17.47
C GLN A 555 5.24 -4.75 -16.48
N THR A 556 4.54 -5.19 -15.42
CA THR A 556 5.08 -6.14 -14.44
C THR A 556 5.48 -7.46 -15.11
N SER A 557 4.60 -8.05 -15.93
CA SER A 557 4.95 -9.27 -16.67
C SER A 557 6.03 -9.09 -17.71
N TYR A 558 6.12 -7.92 -18.34
CA TYR A 558 7.17 -7.65 -19.31
C TYR A 558 8.54 -7.69 -18.64
N HIS A 559 8.69 -7.02 -17.49
CA HIS A 559 9.96 -7.03 -16.74
C HIS A 559 10.35 -8.45 -16.27
N VAL A 560 9.38 -9.25 -15.84
CA VAL A 560 9.64 -10.66 -15.46
C VAL A 560 10.13 -11.45 -16.67
N ALA A 561 9.49 -11.30 -17.83
CA ALA A 561 9.90 -11.97 -19.07
C ALA A 561 11.30 -11.50 -19.54
N LEU A 562 11.56 -10.19 -19.48
CA LEU A 562 12.83 -9.59 -19.86
C LEU A 562 13.97 -10.11 -18.99
N LYS A 563 13.77 -10.15 -17.68
CA LYS A 563 14.75 -10.70 -16.75
C LYS A 563 15.07 -12.17 -17.06
N LYS A 564 14.04 -12.98 -17.29
CA LYS A 564 14.23 -14.39 -17.67
C LYS A 564 15.01 -14.54 -18.97
N SER A 565 14.75 -13.70 -19.97
CA SER A 565 15.52 -13.73 -21.23
C SER A 565 16.99 -13.35 -21.04
N GLN A 566 17.27 -12.37 -20.18
CA GLN A 566 18.64 -11.94 -19.84
C GLN A 566 19.40 -13.03 -19.06
N GLU A 567 18.76 -13.69 -18.10
CA GLU A 567 19.38 -14.75 -17.29
C GLU A 567 19.68 -16.02 -18.10
N THR A 568 18.86 -16.32 -19.11
CA THR A 568 18.98 -17.55 -19.91
C THR A 568 19.65 -17.33 -21.26
N SER A 569 20.06 -16.10 -21.58
CA SER A 569 20.58 -15.70 -22.90
C SER A 569 19.67 -16.17 -24.05
N SER A 570 18.35 -16.08 -23.86
CA SER A 570 17.33 -16.54 -24.81
C SER A 570 16.51 -15.37 -25.36
N ASN A 571 15.71 -15.60 -26.40
CA ASN A 571 14.80 -14.59 -26.92
C ASN A 571 13.72 -14.25 -25.88
N LEU A 572 13.27 -12.99 -25.84
CA LEU A 572 12.17 -12.56 -24.98
C LEU A 572 10.90 -13.38 -25.28
N GLN A 573 10.38 -14.05 -24.25
CA GLN A 573 9.14 -14.82 -24.32
C GLN A 573 8.11 -14.20 -23.37
N TRP A 574 7.35 -13.22 -23.86
CA TRP A 574 6.34 -12.53 -23.04
C TRP A 574 5.04 -13.33 -22.99
N LYS A 575 5.04 -14.46 -22.27
CA LYS A 575 3.86 -15.33 -22.14
C LYS A 575 3.05 -14.98 -20.89
N VAL A 576 1.76 -14.73 -21.07
CA VAL A 576 0.85 -14.30 -20.01
C VAL A 576 -0.33 -15.27 -19.90
N LEU A 577 -0.77 -15.54 -18.67
CA LEU A 577 -2.00 -16.26 -18.36
C LEU A 577 -2.91 -15.38 -17.51
N PHE A 578 -4.13 -15.11 -17.98
CA PHE A 578 -5.17 -14.43 -17.23
C PHE A 578 -6.16 -15.45 -16.65
N LEU A 579 -6.27 -15.49 -15.33
CA LEU A 579 -7.25 -16.28 -14.58
C LEU A 579 -8.21 -15.33 -13.87
N SER A 580 -9.46 -15.30 -14.34
CA SER A 580 -10.43 -14.32 -13.88
C SER A 580 -11.72 -14.95 -13.38
N GLY A 581 -12.34 -14.36 -12.36
CA GLY A 581 -13.63 -14.79 -11.82
C GLY A 581 -14.58 -13.62 -11.63
N GLY A 582 -15.77 -13.68 -12.26
CA GLY A 582 -16.77 -12.61 -12.22
C GLY A 582 -16.21 -11.22 -12.52
N ILE A 583 -16.42 -10.23 -11.63
CA ILE A 583 -15.94 -8.86 -11.85
C ILE A 583 -14.41 -8.73 -11.84
N GLY A 584 -13.67 -9.75 -11.41
CA GLY A 584 -12.20 -9.82 -11.53
C GLY A 584 -11.70 -9.87 -12.98
N ILE A 585 -12.60 -9.91 -13.95
CA ILE A 585 -12.29 -9.73 -15.37
C ILE A 585 -11.82 -8.32 -15.74
N THR A 586 -12.19 -7.31 -14.94
CA THR A 586 -12.02 -5.89 -15.24
C THR A 586 -10.57 -5.41 -15.45
N PRO A 587 -9.56 -5.76 -14.63
CA PRO A 587 -8.18 -5.36 -14.92
C PRO A 587 -7.68 -5.96 -16.24
N PHE A 588 -8.08 -7.19 -16.55
CA PHE A 588 -7.71 -7.86 -17.80
C PHE A 588 -8.36 -7.23 -19.02
N MET A 589 -9.60 -6.72 -18.89
CA MET A 589 -10.24 -5.93 -19.93
C MET A 589 -9.46 -4.66 -20.24
N SER A 590 -8.99 -3.95 -19.21
CA SER A 590 -8.13 -2.78 -19.39
C SER A 590 -6.82 -3.16 -20.10
N MET A 591 -6.15 -4.22 -19.64
CA MET A 591 -4.93 -4.74 -20.27
C MET A 591 -5.11 -5.11 -21.74
N ILE A 592 -6.14 -5.88 -22.09
CA ILE A 592 -6.36 -6.32 -23.48
C ILE A 592 -6.77 -5.16 -24.39
N ARG A 593 -7.56 -4.20 -23.90
CA ARG A 593 -7.91 -2.97 -24.63
C ARG A 593 -6.66 -2.16 -24.93
N GLY A 594 -5.80 -1.96 -23.92
CA GLY A 594 -4.53 -1.25 -24.09
C GLY A 594 -3.60 -1.94 -25.09
N THR A 595 -3.46 -3.27 -25.00
CA THR A 595 -2.68 -4.06 -25.97
C THR A 595 -3.24 -3.91 -27.39
N PHE A 596 -4.56 -4.03 -27.54
CA PHE A 596 -5.22 -3.93 -28.85
C PHE A 596 -5.02 -2.56 -29.48
N HIS A 597 -5.24 -1.46 -28.74
CA HIS A 597 -5.01 -0.11 -29.24
C HIS A 597 -3.54 0.12 -29.61
N SER A 598 -2.60 -0.37 -28.79
CA SER A 598 -1.17 -0.26 -29.12
C SER A 598 -0.79 -0.98 -30.40
N ILE A 599 -1.39 -2.14 -30.68
CA ILE A 599 -1.17 -2.87 -31.94
C ILE A 599 -1.83 -2.13 -33.10
N GLN A 600 -3.06 -1.67 -32.92
CA GLN A 600 -3.81 -0.96 -33.96
C GLN A 600 -3.12 0.34 -34.40
N ASP A 601 -2.57 1.09 -33.45
CA ASP A 601 -1.89 2.37 -33.69
C ASP A 601 -0.38 2.19 -33.96
N SER A 602 0.08 0.95 -34.18
CA SER A 602 1.49 0.61 -34.49
C SER A 602 2.51 1.05 -33.44
N ILE A 603 2.07 1.20 -32.18
CA ILE A 603 2.91 1.47 -31.01
C ILE A 603 3.60 0.17 -30.55
N LEU A 604 2.92 -0.96 -30.71
CA LEU A 604 3.42 -2.30 -30.37
C LEU A 604 3.28 -3.22 -31.57
N ASP A 605 4.39 -3.78 -32.06
CA ASP A 605 4.35 -4.82 -33.09
C ASP A 605 3.69 -6.08 -32.50
N ILE A 606 2.76 -6.68 -33.24
CA ILE A 606 2.04 -7.89 -32.83
C ILE A 606 2.99 -9.05 -32.51
N LYS A 607 4.19 -9.09 -33.11
CA LYS A 607 5.22 -10.11 -32.82
C LYS A 607 5.88 -9.94 -31.45
N ASP A 608 5.90 -8.70 -30.95
CA ASP A 608 6.48 -8.32 -29.66
C ASP A 608 5.38 -8.20 -28.58
N ALA A 609 4.11 -8.37 -28.95
CA ALA A 609 2.96 -8.36 -28.06
C ALA A 609 2.93 -9.60 -27.14
N PRO A 610 2.29 -9.50 -25.95
CA PRO A 610 2.20 -10.63 -25.04
C PRO A 610 1.41 -11.79 -25.67
N HIS A 611 1.92 -13.02 -25.49
CA HIS A 611 1.18 -14.23 -25.83
C HIS A 611 0.18 -14.56 -24.71
N ILE A 612 -1.07 -14.16 -24.88
CA ILE A 612 -2.13 -14.20 -23.87
C ILE A 612 -2.96 -15.48 -23.99
N GLN A 613 -2.99 -16.26 -22.92
CA GLN A 613 -4.06 -17.23 -22.67
C GLN A 613 -4.97 -16.73 -21.56
N TRP A 614 -6.27 -16.92 -21.70
CA TRP A 614 -7.27 -16.41 -20.76
C TRP A 614 -8.28 -17.49 -20.41
N ILE A 615 -8.44 -17.75 -19.12
CA ILE A 615 -9.52 -18.56 -18.56
C ILE A 615 -10.40 -17.68 -17.66
N HIS A 616 -11.68 -17.57 -17.99
CA HIS A 616 -12.66 -16.82 -17.20
C HIS A 616 -13.70 -17.75 -16.58
N SER A 617 -13.96 -17.60 -15.28
CA SER A 617 -14.94 -18.40 -14.53
C SER A 617 -16.17 -17.58 -14.14
N GLU A 618 -17.36 -18.12 -14.43
CA GLU A 618 -18.64 -17.51 -14.06
C GLU A 618 -19.72 -18.58 -13.75
N LYS A 619 -20.87 -18.17 -13.23
CA LYS A 619 -22.01 -19.03 -12.94
C LYS A 619 -22.66 -19.56 -14.21
N PHE A 620 -23.01 -18.67 -15.14
CA PHE A 620 -23.76 -18.96 -16.34
C PHE A 620 -23.11 -18.27 -17.55
N VAL A 621 -23.37 -18.78 -18.76
CA VAL A 621 -22.82 -18.19 -20.01
C VAL A 621 -23.28 -16.74 -20.21
N ASN A 622 -24.54 -16.44 -19.89
CA ASN A 622 -25.11 -15.10 -20.04
C ASN A 622 -24.57 -14.09 -19.01
N ASP A 623 -23.93 -14.57 -17.94
CA ASP A 623 -23.36 -13.73 -16.91
C ASP A 623 -21.91 -13.33 -17.22
N ILE A 624 -21.30 -13.90 -18.28
CA ILE A 624 -19.91 -13.62 -18.65
C ILE A 624 -19.80 -12.15 -19.08
N PRO A 625 -19.10 -11.29 -18.31
CA PRO A 625 -19.01 -9.88 -18.64
C PRO A 625 -18.14 -9.70 -19.90
N PHE A 626 -18.51 -8.74 -20.75
CA PHE A 626 -17.76 -8.41 -21.98
C PHE A 626 -17.55 -9.57 -22.96
N LYS A 627 -18.34 -10.65 -22.88
CA LYS A 627 -18.14 -11.86 -23.71
C LYS A 627 -17.95 -11.56 -25.21
N SER A 628 -18.84 -10.75 -25.79
CA SER A 628 -18.75 -10.39 -27.22
C SER A 628 -17.46 -9.65 -27.57
N GLU A 629 -16.91 -8.86 -26.65
CA GLU A 629 -15.67 -8.11 -26.86
C GLU A 629 -14.45 -9.03 -26.75
N LEU A 630 -14.46 -9.97 -25.80
CA LEU A 630 -13.44 -10.99 -25.65
C LEU A 630 -13.36 -11.93 -26.86
N ASP A 631 -14.52 -12.37 -27.34
CA ASP A 631 -14.61 -13.22 -28.53
C ASP A 631 -14.01 -12.49 -29.76
N GLN A 632 -14.26 -11.19 -29.91
CA GLN A 632 -13.64 -10.36 -30.97
C GLN A 632 -12.12 -10.24 -30.82
N TYR A 633 -11.59 -10.09 -29.61
CA TYR A 633 -10.14 -10.06 -29.39
C TYR A 633 -9.48 -11.42 -29.69
N LYS A 634 -10.17 -12.53 -29.44
CA LYS A 634 -9.74 -13.86 -29.86
C LYS A 634 -9.72 -13.99 -31.38
N GLU A 635 -10.79 -13.59 -32.05
CA GLU A 635 -10.89 -13.64 -33.52
C GLU A 635 -9.80 -12.81 -34.21
N LYS A 636 -9.43 -11.66 -33.62
CA LYS A 636 -8.34 -10.80 -34.09
C LYS A 636 -6.94 -11.32 -33.73
N GLY A 637 -6.82 -12.43 -33.00
CA GLY A 637 -5.55 -13.02 -32.59
C GLY A 637 -4.82 -12.25 -31.48
N ILE A 638 -5.47 -11.30 -30.82
CA ILE A 638 -4.90 -10.57 -29.67
C ILE A 638 -4.92 -11.45 -28.41
N ILE A 639 -5.97 -12.27 -28.26
CA ILE A 639 -6.01 -13.36 -27.28
C ILE A 639 -5.70 -14.66 -28.01
N ASN A 640 -4.58 -15.30 -27.68
CA ASN A 640 -4.13 -16.53 -28.36
C ASN A 640 -4.96 -17.75 -27.99
N GLN A 641 -5.49 -17.80 -26.77
CA GLN A 641 -6.43 -18.85 -26.34
C GLN A 641 -7.39 -18.29 -25.29
N LEU A 642 -8.68 -18.56 -25.46
CA LEU A 642 -9.73 -18.07 -24.57
C LEU A 642 -10.65 -19.23 -24.21
N ASN A 643 -10.83 -19.47 -22.92
CA ASN A 643 -11.74 -20.48 -22.39
C ASN A 643 -12.63 -19.89 -21.30
N TYR A 644 -13.86 -20.36 -21.24
CA TYR A 644 -14.84 -20.00 -20.23
C TYR A 644 -15.18 -21.22 -19.38
N CYS A 645 -15.15 -21.07 -18.05
CA CYS A 645 -15.58 -22.10 -17.10
C CYS A 645 -16.93 -21.68 -16.49
N VAL A 646 -18.00 -22.40 -16.78
CA VAL A 646 -19.34 -22.13 -16.23
C VAL A 646 -19.71 -23.18 -15.18
N THR A 647 -20.15 -22.72 -14.01
CA THR A 647 -20.27 -23.57 -12.80
C THR A 647 -21.69 -24.03 -12.48
N ARG A 648 -22.72 -23.47 -13.14
CA ARG A 648 -24.14 -23.76 -12.87
C ARG A 648 -24.95 -24.18 -14.09
N MET A 649 -24.30 -24.42 -15.23
CA MET A 649 -24.90 -24.99 -16.43
C MET A 649 -24.30 -26.35 -16.72
N GLN A 650 -25.12 -27.23 -17.30
CA GLN A 650 -24.71 -28.53 -17.86
C GLN A 650 -25.05 -28.51 -19.36
N ASP A 651 -24.31 -29.28 -20.15
CA ASP A 651 -24.59 -29.54 -21.57
C ASP A 651 -24.56 -28.32 -22.52
N VAL A 652 -23.65 -27.36 -22.28
CA VAL A 652 -23.34 -26.33 -23.28
C VAL A 652 -22.37 -26.91 -24.32
N SER A 653 -22.86 -27.11 -25.55
CA SER A 653 -22.07 -27.55 -26.70
C SER A 653 -21.30 -26.37 -27.34
N MET A 654 -20.32 -25.83 -26.64
CA MET A 654 -19.40 -24.81 -27.17
C MET A 654 -17.96 -25.22 -26.88
N GLU A 655 -17.10 -25.21 -27.90
CA GLU A 655 -15.71 -25.69 -27.79
C GLU A 655 -14.93 -24.97 -26.67
N ASP A 656 -15.09 -23.66 -26.58
CA ASP A 656 -14.41 -22.79 -25.61
C ASP A 656 -15.07 -22.74 -24.24
N VAL A 657 -16.20 -23.42 -24.03
CA VAL A 657 -16.95 -23.40 -22.77
C VAL A 657 -16.82 -24.75 -22.07
N LYS A 658 -16.32 -24.73 -20.84
CA LYS A 658 -16.18 -25.89 -19.97
C LYS A 658 -17.22 -25.79 -18.85
N CYS A 659 -18.12 -26.77 -18.76
CA CYS A 659 -19.19 -26.81 -17.76
C CYS A 659 -18.70 -27.41 -16.42
N GLN A 660 -17.63 -26.84 -15.85
CA GLN A 660 -17.08 -27.25 -14.56
C GLN A 660 -16.35 -26.09 -13.89
N ARG A 661 -16.04 -26.24 -12.60
CA ARG A 661 -15.11 -25.33 -11.91
C ARG A 661 -13.70 -25.54 -12.45
N LEU A 662 -12.93 -24.46 -12.51
CA LEU A 662 -11.50 -24.55 -12.82
C LEU A 662 -10.78 -25.26 -11.68
N ASP A 663 -10.20 -26.41 -11.98
CA ASP A 663 -9.37 -27.20 -11.06
C ASP A 663 -7.97 -27.43 -11.68
N MET A 664 -7.08 -28.07 -10.91
CA MET A 664 -5.71 -28.35 -11.37
C MET A 664 -5.68 -29.17 -12.66
N LYS A 665 -6.57 -30.17 -12.79
CA LYS A 665 -6.60 -31.06 -13.94
C LYS A 665 -6.98 -30.26 -15.19
N LEU A 666 -8.06 -29.49 -15.15
CA LEU A 666 -8.50 -28.68 -16.27
C LEU A 666 -7.47 -27.61 -16.62
N LEU A 667 -6.88 -26.94 -15.62
CA LEU A 667 -5.84 -25.94 -15.87
C LEU A 667 -4.64 -26.55 -16.61
N SER A 668 -4.18 -27.73 -16.19
CA SER A 668 -3.10 -28.48 -16.85
C SER A 668 -3.49 -29.01 -18.23
N GLU A 669 -4.78 -29.25 -18.47
CA GLU A 669 -5.30 -29.62 -19.79
C GLU A 669 -5.29 -28.44 -20.76
N LEU A 670 -5.72 -27.27 -20.30
CA LEU A 670 -5.86 -26.06 -21.12
C LEU A 670 -4.54 -25.33 -21.34
N VAL A 671 -3.66 -25.30 -20.34
CA VAL A 671 -2.41 -24.51 -20.33
C VAL A 671 -1.22 -25.43 -20.07
N LYS A 672 -0.63 -25.94 -21.16
CA LYS A 672 0.48 -26.91 -21.08
C LYS A 672 1.80 -26.32 -20.58
N ASP A 673 1.99 -25.01 -20.79
CA ASP A 673 3.21 -24.28 -20.43
C ASP A 673 3.00 -23.34 -19.23
N VAL A 674 2.14 -23.73 -18.28
CA VAL A 674 1.74 -22.87 -17.14
C VAL A 674 2.93 -22.38 -16.30
N GLU A 675 3.94 -23.25 -16.09
CA GLU A 675 5.18 -22.93 -15.35
C GLU A 675 6.03 -21.85 -16.02
N GLU A 676 5.88 -21.67 -17.34
CA GLU A 676 6.66 -20.68 -18.10
C GLU A 676 6.01 -19.30 -18.14
N ARG A 677 4.73 -19.20 -17.74
CA ARG A 677 3.92 -17.99 -17.88
C ARG A 677 4.00 -17.10 -16.66
N VAL A 678 3.81 -15.80 -16.88
CA VAL A 678 3.40 -14.89 -15.82
C VAL A 678 1.88 -14.98 -15.68
N VAL A 679 1.43 -15.43 -14.51
CA VAL A 679 0.03 -15.74 -14.22
C VAL A 679 -0.58 -14.61 -13.42
N TYR A 680 -1.61 -13.99 -13.95
CA TYR A 680 -2.42 -13.01 -13.25
C TYR A 680 -3.73 -13.62 -12.78
N VAL A 681 -4.08 -13.40 -11.53
CA VAL A 681 -5.27 -13.94 -10.88
C VAL A 681 -6.11 -12.80 -10.31
N CYS A 682 -7.38 -12.71 -10.70
CA CYS A 682 -8.30 -11.75 -10.09
C CYS A 682 -9.74 -12.27 -10.05
N GLY A 683 -10.34 -12.27 -8.86
CA GLY A 683 -11.69 -12.76 -8.63
C GLY A 683 -12.05 -12.73 -7.14
N PRO A 684 -13.16 -13.38 -6.75
CA PRO A 684 -13.54 -13.50 -5.34
C PRO A 684 -12.48 -14.21 -4.50
N THR A 685 -12.38 -13.91 -3.20
CA THR A 685 -11.37 -14.51 -2.29
C THR A 685 -11.27 -16.03 -2.42
N PRO A 686 -12.37 -16.82 -2.41
CA PRO A 686 -12.26 -18.28 -2.53
C PRO A 686 -11.70 -18.75 -3.88
N PHE A 687 -11.93 -17.99 -4.95
CA PHE A 687 -11.38 -18.27 -6.28
C PHE A 687 -9.88 -18.00 -6.31
N ASN A 688 -9.45 -16.84 -5.79
CA ASN A 688 -8.04 -16.47 -5.71
C ASN A 688 -7.26 -17.49 -4.84
N GLU A 689 -7.75 -17.78 -3.63
CA GLU A 689 -7.11 -18.75 -2.71
C GLU A 689 -6.96 -20.14 -3.35
N SER A 690 -8.02 -20.64 -4.00
CA SER A 690 -7.97 -21.94 -4.66
C SER A 690 -6.96 -21.98 -5.80
N LEU A 691 -6.86 -20.91 -6.60
CA LEU A 691 -5.92 -20.88 -7.72
C LEU A 691 -4.47 -20.76 -7.27
N ILE A 692 -4.21 -20.05 -6.16
CA ILE A 692 -2.84 -19.98 -5.63
C ILE A 692 -2.34 -21.37 -5.27
N GLU A 693 -3.14 -22.16 -4.57
CA GLU A 693 -2.75 -23.52 -4.18
C GLU A 693 -2.56 -24.42 -5.41
N ILE A 694 -3.44 -24.32 -6.41
CA ILE A 694 -3.27 -25.03 -7.69
C ILE A 694 -1.97 -24.61 -8.39
N LEU A 695 -1.66 -23.32 -8.48
CA LEU A 695 -0.46 -22.82 -9.16
C LEU A 695 0.82 -23.23 -8.43
N LYS A 696 0.79 -23.29 -7.09
CA LYS A 696 1.89 -23.82 -6.27
C LYS A 696 2.11 -25.31 -6.53
N GLU A 697 1.04 -26.11 -6.57
CA GLU A 697 1.11 -27.55 -6.90
C GLU A 697 1.65 -27.78 -8.31
N LEU A 698 1.27 -26.91 -9.25
CA LEU A 698 1.80 -26.87 -10.62
C LEU A 698 3.19 -26.22 -10.71
N LYS A 699 3.85 -25.92 -9.60
CA LYS A 699 5.22 -25.40 -9.52
C LYS A 699 5.45 -24.10 -10.30
N VAL A 700 4.39 -23.30 -10.49
CA VAL A 700 4.54 -21.97 -11.08
C VAL A 700 5.46 -21.15 -10.16
N PRO A 701 6.54 -20.56 -10.70
CA PRO A 701 7.46 -19.79 -9.88
C PRO A 701 6.73 -18.70 -9.14
N ALA A 702 7.11 -18.57 -7.89
CA ALA A 702 6.62 -17.57 -6.98
C ALA A 702 6.41 -16.20 -7.64
N MET A 703 7.52 -15.68 -8.16
CA MET A 703 7.68 -14.38 -8.81
C MET A 703 6.82 -14.17 -10.06
N ASN A 704 6.26 -15.25 -10.62
CA ASN A 704 5.43 -15.21 -11.81
C ASN A 704 3.94 -15.10 -11.48
N ILE A 705 3.54 -15.17 -10.22
CA ILE A 705 2.14 -15.09 -9.82
C ILE A 705 1.83 -13.66 -9.36
N LEU A 706 0.86 -13.03 -10.01
CA LEU A 706 0.36 -11.70 -9.71
C LEU A 706 -1.12 -11.82 -9.36
N ILE A 707 -1.55 -11.18 -8.28
CA ILE A 707 -2.92 -11.34 -7.77
C ILE A 707 -3.49 -9.98 -7.42
N GLU A 708 -4.74 -9.73 -7.79
CA GLU A 708 -5.50 -8.54 -7.38
C GLU A 708 -6.74 -9.00 -6.59
N SER A 709 -7.06 -8.31 -5.49
CA SER A 709 -8.22 -8.61 -4.63
C SER A 709 -9.04 -7.36 -4.34
N PHE A 710 -10.36 -7.54 -4.27
CA PHE A 710 -11.34 -6.49 -4.01
C PHE A 710 -11.82 -6.43 -2.54
N ASP A 711 -11.12 -7.11 -1.61
CA ASP A 711 -11.57 -7.30 -0.21
C ASP A 711 -11.29 -6.09 0.73
N TYR A 712 -11.28 -4.84 0.24
CA TYR A 712 -10.76 -3.66 0.96
C TYR A 712 -11.73 -2.50 1.25
#